data_AF-A0A1C6YXU7-F1
#
_entry.id   AF-A0A1C6YXU7-F1
#
_cell.length_a   1.000
_cell.length_b   1.000
_cell.length_c   1.000
_cell.angle_alpha   90.00
_cell.angle_beta   90.00
_cell.angle_gamma   90.00
#
_symmetry.space_group_name_H-M   'P 1'
#
loop_
_entity.id
_entity.type
_entity.pdbx_description
1 polymer ?
#
loop_
_entity_poly.entity_id
_entity_poly.type
_entity_poly.pdbx_seq_one_letter_code
_entity_poly.pdbx_strand_id
1 'polypeptide(L)'
;MSVLPKFSWPVPSNKRGSDFANQDDVMSHLEGEPTGWYLLGSNGMWHGGIHITSTTTPWCALSGKAASESVDFPVAYKGEQAVRCMADGEVVAYRICSDYLDVPWETGPLNVSGSFVLVRHYIQSGEKKESGLHFYTLYMHLAPYSAYAPSEGETHWAVNDNLSAYRPEWVMSASTDNKEVSDSYRVATIPKGAHIEWDATDSNLHTIGHNGRRYGLVTFKGLSDKAKAKGTKTSLQEGQQYWILTDKNNLVPLSDAAPRPSWWTHLMPPFAELMQFDKVVCPTPYPISAGDSVGHLGYFQVPKDGGYDSRYQVHIECLSSDDSLPAFLKNPEKVGESTPLYLKCPSGLPLFSKDLKTKAMVSSGKVSQGESILTLSQVKTETDAQKQAYWFLPYANGYVPKTNKSVETLSQYDLEKRGFTTAEDEAPSFDHLDGKTPPKGLVQKVLDRLHYTSSNDARVTHRVVPLNYKRLLNRIDGSISPYSPHEYLSAIHNPSYRDAKNRMIVKHPSEWYHKKSDPIWLPFLNNLTKDAPEWKTYSEAYIEKMVWMQDASKLKLGPSLWHMHPIMFLGTLLQNQKDWRNLSRQEFVDAVYEAAQKDQATSGIPAAITTAQAIEESYYGKKVMVDINNERYSFNLFGIKAKAGQDYVENWTSEFINGRKIKIIDKFAAYSSFEESIADRARFLKENKRYASLFETDDPIKWAHGLQEKGYATNPTYAKNLIAIMKGSYMKSRGLK
;
A
#
# COMPACT_ATOMS: atom_id res chain seq x y z
N MET A 1 -8.55 -20.54 6.10
CA MET A 1 -8.55 -20.00 4.72
C MET A 1 -7.52 -18.89 4.69
N SER A 2 -6.71 -18.81 3.63
CA SER A 2 -5.72 -17.74 3.48
C SER A 2 -6.38 -16.36 3.48
N VAL A 3 -5.67 -15.39 4.02
CA VAL A 3 -6.07 -13.98 4.08
C VAL A 3 -4.93 -13.16 3.52
N LEU A 4 -5.09 -12.68 2.29
CA LEU A 4 -4.09 -11.88 1.62
C LEU A 4 -4.63 -10.46 1.46
N PRO A 5 -4.21 -9.50 2.30
CA PRO A 5 -4.65 -8.12 2.12
C PRO A 5 -4.12 -7.59 0.78
N LYS A 6 -4.86 -6.66 0.17
CA LYS A 6 -4.30 -5.86 -0.91
C LYS A 6 -3.21 -4.96 -0.34
N PHE A 7 -2.31 -4.53 -1.20
CA PHE A 7 -1.21 -3.64 -0.84
C PHE A 7 -1.12 -2.48 -1.84
N SER A 8 -0.59 -1.35 -1.37
CA SER A 8 -0.32 -0.16 -2.16
C SER A 8 0.94 0.54 -1.63
N TRP A 9 1.60 1.32 -2.48
CA TRP A 9 2.70 2.16 -2.03
C TRP A 9 2.16 3.36 -1.24
N PRO A 10 2.84 3.79 -0.15
CA PRO A 10 2.31 4.80 0.75
C PRO A 10 2.17 6.18 0.11
N VAL A 11 2.83 6.44 -1.02
CA VAL A 11 2.71 7.68 -1.80
C VAL A 11 2.71 7.34 -3.30
N PRO A 12 2.07 8.16 -4.15
CA PRO A 12 2.19 8.03 -5.60
C PRO A 12 3.52 8.57 -6.11
N SER A 13 3.93 8.08 -7.28
CA SER A 13 5.19 8.46 -7.94
C SER A 13 5.16 9.86 -8.54
N ASN A 14 3.98 10.47 -8.67
CA ASN A 14 3.82 11.83 -9.17
C ASN A 14 2.46 12.45 -8.77
N LYS A 15 2.31 13.74 -9.06
CA LYS A 15 1.09 14.53 -8.77
C LYS A 15 -0.20 14.05 -9.45
N ARG A 16 -0.13 13.18 -10.46
CA ARG A 16 -1.31 12.59 -11.12
C ARG A 16 -1.82 11.34 -10.40
N GLY A 17 -1.14 10.88 -9.35
CA GLY A 17 -1.54 9.71 -8.59
C GLY A 17 -1.09 8.37 -9.20
N SER A 18 -0.12 8.37 -10.12
CA SER A 18 0.44 7.13 -10.66
C SER A 18 1.20 6.34 -9.60
N ASP A 19 1.22 5.02 -9.71
CA ASP A 19 2.03 4.17 -8.84
C ASP A 19 3.48 4.05 -9.33
N PHE A 20 4.35 3.64 -8.42
CA PHE A 20 5.70 3.17 -8.77
C PHE A 20 5.61 1.79 -9.42
N ALA A 21 6.47 1.50 -10.39
CA ALA A 21 6.36 0.27 -11.16
C ALA A 21 6.79 -0.96 -10.35
N ASN A 22 7.73 -0.79 -9.41
CA ASN A 22 8.24 -1.87 -8.57
C ASN A 22 8.82 -1.36 -7.24
N GLN A 23 9.22 -2.29 -6.38
CA GLN A 23 9.79 -1.98 -5.05
C GLN A 23 11.09 -1.17 -5.13
N ASP A 24 11.98 -1.48 -6.08
CA ASP A 24 13.24 -0.76 -6.23
C ASP A 24 13.01 0.70 -6.61
N ASP A 25 12.03 1.01 -7.46
CA ASP A 25 11.70 2.40 -7.80
C ASP A 25 11.30 3.22 -6.56
N VAL A 26 10.47 2.65 -5.67
CA VAL A 26 10.09 3.31 -4.40
C VAL A 26 11.28 3.42 -3.46
N MET A 27 12.11 2.38 -3.38
CA MET A 27 13.31 2.42 -2.54
C MET A 27 14.30 3.49 -3.03
N SER A 28 14.49 3.64 -4.35
CA SER A 28 15.30 4.72 -4.93
C SER A 28 14.68 6.10 -4.74
N HIS A 29 13.34 6.20 -4.72
CA HIS A 29 12.65 7.42 -4.34
C HIS A 29 12.97 7.82 -2.88
N LEU A 30 12.97 6.84 -1.96
CA LEU A 30 13.36 7.06 -0.55
C LEU A 30 14.84 7.40 -0.36
N GLU A 31 15.73 6.95 -1.24
CA GLU A 31 17.15 7.34 -1.20
C GLU A 31 17.36 8.85 -1.46
N GLY A 32 16.38 9.54 -2.05
CA GLY A 32 16.35 10.99 -2.19
C GLY A 32 15.96 11.74 -0.92
N GLU A 33 15.53 11.04 0.14
CA GLU A 33 15.11 11.68 1.39
C GLU A 33 16.31 12.17 2.21
N PRO A 34 16.22 13.39 2.78
CA PRO A 34 17.36 13.98 3.49
C PRO A 34 17.61 13.34 4.86
N THR A 35 16.60 12.67 5.45
CA THR A 35 16.66 12.11 6.82
C THR A 35 15.70 10.94 6.99
N GLY A 36 15.72 10.32 8.17
CA GLY A 36 14.70 9.33 8.58
C GLY A 36 14.93 7.96 7.96
N TRP A 37 16.16 7.47 8.06
CA TRP A 37 16.52 6.16 7.55
C TRP A 37 16.39 5.10 8.63
N TYR A 38 15.71 4.01 8.26
CA TYR A 38 15.48 2.87 9.12
C TYR A 38 16.73 2.33 9.83
N LEU A 39 16.50 1.91 11.08
CA LEU A 39 17.38 1.46 12.16
C LEU A 39 18.02 2.57 13.00
N LEU A 40 18.72 3.53 12.39
CA LEU A 40 19.40 4.59 13.14
C LEU A 40 19.29 5.94 12.42
N GLY A 41 18.85 6.95 13.16
CA GLY A 41 18.79 8.33 12.69
C GLY A 41 20.18 8.97 12.53
N SER A 42 20.21 10.16 11.93
CA SER A 42 21.45 10.95 11.77
C SER A 42 22.07 11.37 13.11
N ASN A 43 21.28 11.40 14.17
CA ASN A 43 21.67 11.65 15.55
C ASN A 43 22.22 10.40 16.26
N GLY A 44 22.31 9.24 15.59
CA GLY A 44 22.80 8.00 16.19
C GLY A 44 21.79 7.27 17.08
N MET A 45 20.56 7.77 17.16
CA MET A 45 19.49 7.17 17.96
C MET A 45 18.69 6.15 17.14
N TRP A 46 17.99 5.25 17.83
CA TRP A 46 17.00 4.35 17.24
C TRP A 46 16.03 5.09 16.31
N HIS A 47 15.75 4.50 15.14
CA HIS A 47 14.75 4.99 14.20
C HIS A 47 13.96 3.82 13.60
N GLY A 48 12.73 3.62 14.08
CA GLY A 48 11.91 2.45 13.79
C GLY A 48 11.19 2.46 12.43
N GLY A 49 11.35 3.52 11.64
CA GLY A 49 10.54 3.80 10.46
C GLY A 49 11.30 4.41 9.29
N ILE A 50 10.55 5.14 8.47
CA ILE A 50 11.07 5.94 7.36
C ILE A 50 10.42 7.32 7.37
N HIS A 51 11.12 8.34 6.87
CA HIS A 51 10.50 9.62 6.51
C HIS A 51 10.19 9.65 5.01
N ILE A 52 9.06 10.26 4.65
CA ILE A 52 8.78 10.75 3.30
C ILE A 52 8.51 12.24 3.42
N THR A 53 9.18 13.07 2.62
CA THR A 53 9.12 14.53 2.76
C THR A 53 8.72 15.23 1.46
N SER A 54 8.41 16.52 1.56
CA SER A 54 8.17 17.39 0.41
C SER A 54 9.37 17.51 -0.55
N THR A 55 10.56 17.07 -0.15
CA THR A 55 11.75 17.03 -1.03
C THR A 55 11.53 16.10 -2.21
N THR A 56 10.99 14.90 -1.96
CA THR A 56 10.78 13.89 -3.01
C THR A 56 9.30 13.81 -3.41
N THR A 57 8.38 14.11 -2.49
CA THR A 57 6.92 13.95 -2.70
C THR A 57 6.16 15.26 -2.40
N PRO A 58 6.49 16.38 -3.08
CA PRO A 58 5.84 17.67 -2.82
C PRO A 58 4.33 17.66 -3.06
N TRP A 59 3.84 16.83 -3.97
CA TRP A 59 2.41 16.69 -4.26
C TRP A 59 1.60 16.03 -3.15
N CYS A 60 2.25 15.48 -2.11
CA CYS A 60 1.57 14.99 -0.91
C CYS A 60 1.61 15.98 0.27
N ALA A 61 2.35 17.08 0.15
CA ALA A 61 2.38 18.12 1.16
C ALA A 61 1.10 18.96 1.12
N LEU A 62 0.58 19.30 2.29
CA LEU A 62 -0.59 20.16 2.42
C LEU A 62 -0.27 21.31 3.35
N SER A 63 -0.18 22.51 2.80
CA SER A 63 0.05 23.71 3.59
C SER A 63 -1.20 24.08 4.38
N GLY A 64 -1.00 24.34 5.67
CA GLY A 64 -2.00 24.88 6.56
C GLY A 64 -1.99 26.41 6.59
N LYS A 65 -2.38 26.96 7.73
CA LYS A 65 -2.54 28.41 7.95
C LYS A 65 -1.53 28.97 8.95
N ALA A 66 -0.57 28.18 9.43
CA ALA A 66 0.39 28.66 10.39
C ALA A 66 1.27 29.74 9.74
N ALA A 67 1.55 30.83 10.46
CA ALA A 67 2.36 31.92 9.93
C ALA A 67 3.77 31.44 9.52
N SER A 68 4.34 30.53 10.30
CA SER A 68 5.63 29.86 10.05
C SER A 68 5.65 29.10 8.72
N GLU A 69 4.56 28.42 8.35
CA GLU A 69 4.43 27.74 7.06
C GLU A 69 4.58 28.75 5.90
N SER A 70 3.95 29.91 5.98
CA SER A 70 4.01 30.93 4.92
C SER A 70 5.38 31.60 4.79
N VAL A 71 6.14 31.66 5.88
CA VAL A 71 7.51 32.20 5.89
C VAL A 71 8.47 31.19 5.29
N ASP A 72 8.39 29.93 5.71
CA ASP A 72 9.33 28.89 5.26
C ASP A 72 9.00 28.38 3.86
N PHE A 73 7.71 28.38 3.49
CA PHE A 73 7.19 27.94 2.19
C PHE A 73 6.24 29.00 1.60
N PRO A 74 6.79 30.04 0.94
CA PRO A 74 5.99 31.14 0.37
C PRO A 74 4.97 30.70 -0.69
N VAL A 75 5.17 29.52 -1.28
CA VAL A 75 4.23 28.88 -2.19
C VAL A 75 3.60 27.70 -1.47
N ALA A 76 2.30 27.83 -1.17
CA ALA A 76 1.53 26.79 -0.49
C ALA A 76 1.42 25.51 -1.32
N TYR A 77 1.62 24.37 -0.67
CA TYR A 77 1.35 23.05 -1.25
C TYR A 77 -0.15 22.74 -1.19
N LYS A 78 -0.69 22.23 -2.29
CA LYS A 78 -2.13 21.99 -2.45
C LYS A 78 -2.60 20.64 -1.94
N GLY A 79 -1.70 19.71 -1.65
CA GLY A 79 -2.04 18.32 -1.34
C GLY A 79 -2.75 17.63 -2.51
N GLU A 80 -2.19 17.71 -3.73
CA GLU A 80 -2.82 17.11 -4.91
C GLU A 80 -3.02 15.59 -4.79
N GLN A 81 -2.23 14.93 -3.96
CA GLN A 81 -2.38 13.52 -3.61
C GLN A 81 -2.23 13.31 -2.11
N ALA A 82 -2.88 12.29 -1.59
CA ALA A 82 -2.72 11.90 -0.19
C ALA A 82 -1.60 10.87 -0.01
N VAL A 83 -1.08 10.80 1.22
CA VAL A 83 -0.47 9.58 1.76
C VAL A 83 -1.55 8.49 1.81
N ARG A 84 -1.17 7.27 1.45
CA ARG A 84 -2.07 6.14 1.20
C ARG A 84 -1.85 5.01 2.20
N CYS A 85 -2.93 4.32 2.56
CA CYS A 85 -2.87 3.11 3.36
C CYS A 85 -2.12 2.02 2.58
N MET A 86 -1.12 1.38 3.20
CA MET A 86 -0.22 0.47 2.50
C MET A 86 -0.79 -0.95 2.36
N ALA A 87 -1.76 -1.32 3.19
CA ALA A 87 -2.39 -2.63 3.16
C ALA A 87 -3.85 -2.54 3.63
N ASP A 88 -4.70 -3.45 3.17
CA ASP A 88 -6.05 -3.56 3.72
C ASP A 88 -5.98 -3.80 5.24
N GLY A 89 -6.85 -3.13 5.99
CA GLY A 89 -6.83 -3.21 7.43
C GLY A 89 -7.98 -2.43 8.08
N GLU A 90 -7.73 -2.03 9.31
CA GLU A 90 -8.70 -1.30 10.13
C GLU A 90 -7.99 -0.23 10.97
N VAL A 91 -8.60 0.96 11.08
CA VAL A 91 -8.06 2.03 11.94
C VAL A 91 -8.35 1.67 13.39
N VAL A 92 -7.31 1.59 14.22
CA VAL A 92 -7.40 1.11 15.62
C VAL A 92 -6.96 2.13 16.66
N ALA A 93 -6.18 3.13 16.25
CA ALA A 93 -5.90 4.30 17.07
C ALA A 93 -5.58 5.49 16.17
N TYR A 94 -5.85 6.70 16.67
CA TYR A 94 -5.45 7.93 16.00
C TYR A 94 -5.32 9.08 16.98
N ARG A 95 -4.65 10.14 16.56
CA ARG A 95 -4.73 11.49 17.13
C ARG A 95 -4.89 12.47 15.99
N ILE A 96 -5.96 13.25 16.01
CA ILE A 96 -6.14 14.37 15.06
C ILE A 96 -5.83 15.63 15.85
N CYS A 97 -4.74 16.31 15.53
CA CYS A 97 -4.46 17.60 16.15
C CYS A 97 -5.36 18.68 15.54
N SER A 98 -5.86 19.59 16.39
CA SER A 98 -6.62 20.75 15.91
C SER A 98 -5.73 21.65 15.05
N ASP A 99 -4.49 21.86 15.49
CA ASP A 99 -3.43 22.58 14.78
C ASP A 99 -2.05 22.00 15.09
N TYR A 100 -0.97 22.59 14.55
CA TYR A 100 0.40 22.21 14.88
C TYR A 100 0.73 22.42 16.37
N LEU A 101 1.62 21.58 16.90
CA LEU A 101 2.06 21.67 18.29
C LEU A 101 3.29 22.58 18.39
N ASP A 102 3.30 23.44 19.40
CA ASP A 102 4.48 24.24 19.74
C ASP A 102 5.46 23.46 20.62
N VAL A 103 6.74 23.48 20.26
CA VAL A 103 7.85 22.93 21.04
C VAL A 103 8.85 24.06 21.31
N PRO A 104 9.29 24.28 22.55
CA PRO A 104 10.20 25.37 22.89
C PRO A 104 11.56 25.25 22.17
N TRP A 105 12.05 26.37 21.65
CA TRP A 105 13.38 26.49 21.05
C TRP A 105 13.94 27.91 21.22
N GLU A 106 15.26 28.06 21.07
CA GLU A 106 16.00 29.30 21.33
C GLU A 106 15.58 30.47 20.43
N THR A 107 15.18 30.20 19.18
CA THR A 107 14.72 31.23 18.23
C THR A 107 13.21 31.50 18.29
N GLY A 108 12.50 30.89 19.24
CA GLY A 108 11.04 30.89 19.33
C GLY A 108 10.46 29.48 19.23
N PRO A 109 9.17 29.29 19.54
CA PRO A 109 8.55 27.97 19.49
C PRO A 109 8.58 27.40 18.07
N LEU A 110 8.95 26.13 17.94
CA LEU A 110 8.90 25.37 16.70
C LEU A 110 7.54 24.68 16.56
N ASN A 111 7.00 24.68 15.35
CA ASN A 111 5.78 23.97 15.00
C ASN A 111 6.08 22.56 14.50
N VAL A 112 5.44 21.57 15.12
CA VAL A 112 5.53 20.17 14.73
C VAL A 112 4.14 19.56 14.58
N SER A 113 3.94 18.75 13.54
CA SER A 113 2.71 17.97 13.45
C SER A 113 2.68 16.83 14.47
N GLY A 114 1.63 16.80 15.30
CA GLY A 114 1.34 15.71 16.23
C GLY A 114 0.31 14.70 15.74
N SER A 115 -0.32 14.90 14.58
CA SER A 115 -1.39 14.00 14.12
C SER A 115 -0.83 12.65 13.68
N PHE A 116 -1.54 11.58 14.00
CA PHE A 116 -1.21 10.24 13.52
C PHE A 116 -2.45 9.36 13.34
N VAL A 117 -2.30 8.30 12.55
CA VAL A 117 -3.23 7.18 12.47
C VAL A 117 -2.47 5.86 12.52
N LEU A 118 -3.02 4.89 13.26
CA LEU A 118 -2.51 3.53 13.39
C LEU A 118 -3.51 2.57 12.75
N VAL A 119 -3.06 1.83 11.75
CA VAL A 119 -3.85 0.82 11.04
C VAL A 119 -3.37 -0.56 11.45
N ARG A 120 -4.29 -1.45 11.85
CA ARG A 120 -4.02 -2.86 12.11
C ARG A 120 -4.31 -3.66 10.85
N HIS A 121 -3.44 -4.60 10.56
CA HIS A 121 -3.52 -5.51 9.42
C HIS A 121 -3.47 -6.95 9.89
N TYR A 122 -3.94 -7.84 9.02
CA TYR A 122 -3.78 -9.28 9.19
C TYR A 122 -3.45 -9.93 7.85
N ILE A 123 -2.39 -10.70 7.83
CA ILE A 123 -2.03 -11.56 6.70
C ILE A 123 -1.97 -13.01 7.19
N GLN A 124 -2.50 -13.93 6.41
CA GLN A 124 -2.34 -15.37 6.60
C GLN A 124 -2.07 -16.00 5.24
N SER A 125 -0.81 -16.37 4.98
CA SER A 125 -0.43 -16.89 3.66
C SER A 125 -1.00 -18.29 3.38
N GLY A 126 -1.09 -19.13 4.41
CA GLY A 126 -1.59 -20.51 4.34
C GLY A 126 -2.98 -20.69 4.93
N GLU A 127 -3.35 -21.94 5.22
CA GLU A 127 -4.70 -22.26 5.69
C GLU A 127 -4.83 -22.17 7.22
N LYS A 128 -3.73 -22.33 7.94
CA LYS A 128 -3.66 -22.39 9.40
C LYS A 128 -3.13 -21.10 10.01
N LYS A 129 -3.35 -20.95 11.32
CA LYS A 129 -2.99 -19.73 12.06
C LYS A 129 -1.49 -19.51 12.16
N GLU A 130 -0.66 -20.56 12.05
CA GLU A 130 0.79 -20.44 12.16
C GLU A 130 1.42 -19.72 10.97
N SER A 131 0.70 -19.59 9.84
CA SER A 131 1.09 -18.74 8.71
C SER A 131 0.48 -17.33 8.79
N GLY A 132 -0.15 -16.99 9.92
CA GLY A 132 -0.74 -15.71 10.22
C GLY A 132 0.24 -14.73 10.85
N LEU A 133 0.02 -13.44 10.61
CA LEU A 133 0.75 -12.36 11.28
C LEU A 133 -0.17 -11.15 11.45
N HIS A 134 -0.30 -10.67 12.69
CA HIS A 134 -0.80 -9.32 12.94
C HIS A 134 0.34 -8.32 12.88
N PHE A 135 0.14 -7.25 12.12
CA PHE A 135 1.07 -6.13 12.05
C PHE A 135 0.29 -4.82 11.96
N TYR A 136 1.00 -3.72 12.15
CA TYR A 136 0.46 -2.38 12.18
C TYR A 136 1.27 -1.46 11.29
N THR A 137 0.61 -0.45 10.75
CA THR A 137 1.30 0.68 10.10
C THR A 137 0.94 1.96 10.84
N LEU A 138 1.96 2.65 11.35
CA LEU A 138 1.83 3.95 12.00
C LEU A 138 2.17 5.03 10.98
N TYR A 139 1.26 5.99 10.77
CA TYR A 139 1.50 7.17 9.97
C TYR A 139 1.47 8.39 10.89
N MET A 140 2.63 8.98 11.15
CA MET A 140 2.80 10.07 12.11
C MET A 140 3.29 11.35 11.42
N HIS A 141 3.04 12.50 12.05
CA HIS A 141 3.30 13.84 11.52
C HIS A 141 2.40 14.21 10.33
N LEU A 142 1.19 13.67 10.26
CA LEU A 142 0.20 14.01 9.21
C LEU A 142 -0.31 15.45 9.37
N ALA A 143 -0.72 16.12 8.29
CA ALA A 143 -1.30 17.47 8.38
C ALA A 143 -2.46 17.54 9.42
N PRO A 144 -2.51 18.59 10.27
CA PRO A 144 -3.55 18.76 11.29
C PRO A 144 -4.90 19.13 10.67
N TYR A 145 -5.96 19.16 11.47
CA TYR A 145 -7.30 19.51 11.01
C TYR A 145 -7.38 20.92 10.40
N SER A 146 -6.68 21.89 10.99
CA SER A 146 -6.59 23.28 10.50
C SER A 146 -6.15 23.37 9.03
N ALA A 147 -5.31 22.45 8.55
CA ALA A 147 -4.82 22.41 7.17
C ALA A 147 -5.91 21.97 6.16
N TYR A 148 -6.96 21.29 6.61
CA TYR A 148 -8.12 20.90 5.79
C TYR A 148 -9.31 21.86 5.94
N ALA A 149 -9.16 22.92 6.74
CA ALA A 149 -10.21 23.91 6.93
C ALA A 149 -10.27 24.83 5.69
N PRO A 150 -11.47 25.24 5.24
CA PRO A 150 -11.62 26.19 4.13
C PRO A 150 -10.79 27.46 4.37
N SER A 151 -10.27 28.06 3.29
CA SER A 151 -9.63 29.38 3.35
C SER A 151 -10.61 30.45 3.86
N GLU A 152 -10.11 31.50 4.50
CA GLU A 152 -10.92 32.68 4.78
C GLU A 152 -11.49 33.25 3.47
N GLY A 153 -12.80 33.52 3.44
CA GLY A 153 -13.50 33.95 2.22
C GLY A 153 -13.92 32.83 1.27
N GLU A 154 -13.85 31.54 1.68
CA GLU A 154 -14.49 30.47 0.90
C GLU A 154 -15.99 30.72 0.78
N THR A 155 -16.45 30.96 -0.44
CA THR A 155 -17.86 31.12 -0.74
C THR A 155 -18.42 29.94 -1.52
N HIS A 156 -17.62 29.02 -2.06
CA HIS A 156 -18.12 27.94 -2.90
C HIS A 156 -18.13 26.63 -2.11
N TRP A 157 -19.28 25.93 -2.12
CA TRP A 157 -19.45 24.70 -1.33
C TRP A 157 -20.19 23.62 -2.10
N ALA A 158 -19.84 22.37 -1.84
CA ALA A 158 -20.57 21.19 -2.23
C ALA A 158 -21.44 20.71 -1.07
N VAL A 159 -22.66 20.31 -1.39
CA VAL A 159 -23.60 19.76 -0.42
C VAL A 159 -23.22 18.31 -0.11
N ASN A 160 -23.03 17.98 1.16
CA ASN A 160 -22.50 16.68 1.60
C ASN A 160 -23.59 15.63 1.93
N ASP A 161 -24.85 16.06 2.02
CA ASP A 161 -26.02 15.21 2.29
C ASP A 161 -27.27 15.71 1.53
N ASN A 162 -28.35 14.94 1.50
CA ASN A 162 -29.61 15.40 0.93
C ASN A 162 -30.33 16.33 1.93
N LEU A 163 -30.33 17.63 1.65
CA LEU A 163 -30.88 18.64 2.58
C LEU A 163 -32.22 19.17 2.08
N SER A 164 -33.07 19.62 3.00
CA SER A 164 -34.28 20.36 2.62
C SER A 164 -33.91 21.78 2.21
N ALA A 165 -34.48 22.24 1.10
CA ALA A 165 -34.34 23.60 0.60
C ALA A 165 -35.64 24.37 0.83
N TYR A 166 -35.53 25.52 1.50
CA TYR A 166 -36.65 26.41 1.81
C TYR A 166 -36.49 27.73 1.04
N ARG A 167 -37.60 28.39 0.71
CA ARG A 167 -37.56 29.69 0.03
C ARG A 167 -36.93 30.78 0.92
N PRO A 168 -36.36 31.86 0.35
CA PRO A 168 -35.75 32.94 1.13
C PRO A 168 -36.64 33.55 2.22
N GLU A 169 -37.97 33.58 2.02
CA GLU A 169 -38.94 34.12 2.98
C GLU A 169 -39.09 33.26 4.24
N TRP A 170 -38.59 32.01 4.23
CA TRP A 170 -38.69 31.08 5.35
C TRP A 170 -38.04 31.62 6.63
N VAL A 171 -37.02 32.47 6.52
CA VAL A 171 -36.27 33.03 7.67
C VAL A 171 -37.20 33.65 8.72
N MET A 172 -38.33 34.23 8.31
CA MET A 172 -39.32 34.85 9.20
C MET A 172 -39.99 33.85 10.15
N SER A 173 -40.02 32.57 9.76
CA SER A 173 -40.66 31.47 10.50
C SER A 173 -39.65 30.45 11.06
N ALA A 174 -38.37 30.57 10.70
CA ALA A 174 -37.33 29.58 11.02
C ALA A 174 -37.17 29.32 12.53
N SER A 175 -37.34 30.37 13.34
CA SER A 175 -37.22 30.29 14.81
C SER A 175 -38.54 29.99 15.53
N THR A 176 -39.63 29.74 14.79
CA THR A 176 -40.94 29.37 15.36
C THR A 176 -41.03 27.86 15.56
N ASP A 177 -41.68 27.40 16.63
CA ASP A 177 -41.94 25.97 16.87
C ASP A 177 -43.11 25.42 16.03
N ASN A 178 -43.38 26.01 14.87
CA ASN A 178 -44.48 25.63 14.00
C ASN A 178 -43.97 24.90 12.75
N LYS A 179 -43.93 23.57 12.86
CA LYS A 179 -43.45 22.70 11.78
C LYS A 179 -44.28 22.82 10.50
N GLU A 180 -45.60 22.95 10.59
CA GLU A 180 -46.48 23.05 9.41
C GLU A 180 -46.19 24.33 8.61
N VAL A 181 -46.02 25.46 9.31
CA VAL A 181 -45.63 26.72 8.69
C VAL A 181 -44.26 26.58 8.05
N SER A 182 -43.27 26.02 8.75
CA SER A 182 -41.92 25.80 8.20
C SER A 182 -41.93 24.91 6.95
N ASP A 183 -42.66 23.80 6.99
CA ASP A 183 -42.78 22.85 5.88
C ASP A 183 -43.50 23.47 4.67
N SER A 184 -44.37 24.47 4.87
CA SER A 184 -45.03 25.20 3.77
C SER A 184 -44.06 25.99 2.88
N TYR A 185 -42.89 26.38 3.39
CA TYR A 185 -41.83 27.06 2.62
C TYR A 185 -40.84 26.12 1.97
N ARG A 186 -40.90 24.81 2.26
CA ARG A 186 -40.02 23.81 1.67
C ARG A 186 -40.36 23.65 0.19
N VAL A 187 -39.37 23.81 -0.68
CA VAL A 187 -39.58 23.72 -2.15
C VAL A 187 -39.04 22.45 -2.76
N ALA A 188 -37.94 21.92 -2.23
CA ALA A 188 -37.34 20.69 -2.75
C ALA A 188 -36.34 20.08 -1.75
N THR A 189 -35.69 19.01 -2.20
CA THR A 189 -34.46 18.49 -1.61
C THR A 189 -33.28 18.98 -2.45
N ILE A 190 -32.29 19.64 -1.84
CA ILE A 190 -30.99 19.87 -2.49
C ILE A 190 -30.17 18.57 -2.36
N PRO A 191 -29.79 17.94 -3.48
CA PRO A 191 -29.15 16.63 -3.42
C PRO A 191 -27.67 16.73 -3.04
N LYS A 192 -27.15 15.66 -2.43
CA LYS A 192 -25.71 15.48 -2.21
C LYS A 192 -24.93 15.66 -3.52
N GLY A 193 -23.85 16.44 -3.47
CA GLY A 193 -23.00 16.78 -4.62
C GLY A 193 -23.53 17.95 -5.45
N ALA A 194 -24.56 18.65 -5.00
CA ALA A 194 -24.92 19.99 -5.49
C ALA A 194 -23.83 21.01 -5.15
N HIS A 195 -23.56 21.92 -6.07
CA HIS A 195 -22.68 23.08 -5.84
C HIS A 195 -23.54 24.28 -5.44
N ILE A 196 -23.05 25.03 -4.47
CA ILE A 196 -23.68 26.24 -3.95
C ILE A 196 -22.63 27.32 -3.72
N GLU A 197 -23.10 28.56 -3.58
CA GLU A 197 -22.31 29.67 -3.10
C GLU A 197 -22.92 30.24 -1.81
N TRP A 198 -22.12 30.42 -0.76
CA TRP A 198 -22.50 30.89 0.55
C TRP A 198 -21.29 31.47 1.29
N ASP A 199 -21.37 32.73 1.70
CA ASP A 199 -20.39 33.33 2.60
C ASP A 199 -20.78 33.07 4.05
N ALA A 200 -20.00 32.22 4.74
CA ALA A 200 -20.25 31.84 6.12
C ALA A 200 -19.96 32.98 7.13
N THR A 201 -19.26 34.04 6.70
CA THR A 201 -18.88 35.19 7.52
C THR A 201 -19.92 36.31 7.49
N ASP A 202 -20.79 36.35 6.48
CA ASP A 202 -21.90 37.30 6.42
C ASP A 202 -23.03 36.89 7.37
N SER A 203 -23.19 37.66 8.43
CA SER A 203 -24.25 37.45 9.44
C SER A 203 -25.67 37.46 8.88
N ASN A 204 -25.90 38.10 7.72
CA ASN A 204 -27.23 38.16 7.09
C ASN A 204 -27.57 36.88 6.32
N LEU A 205 -26.56 36.07 5.98
CA LEU A 205 -26.73 34.84 5.22
C LEU A 205 -26.87 33.61 6.12
N HIS A 206 -27.09 33.77 7.42
CA HIS A 206 -27.35 32.65 8.31
C HIS A 206 -28.38 32.94 9.40
N THR A 207 -29.08 31.90 9.85
CA THR A 207 -30.01 31.98 10.98
C THR A 207 -29.96 30.70 11.82
N ILE A 208 -30.48 30.76 13.04
CA ILE A 208 -30.68 29.60 13.91
C ILE A 208 -32.18 29.26 13.94
N GLY A 209 -32.50 28.06 13.48
CA GLY A 209 -33.87 27.57 13.51
C GLY A 209 -34.31 27.21 14.94
N HIS A 210 -35.61 27.02 15.15
CA HIS A 210 -36.18 26.63 16.47
C HIS A 210 -35.52 25.35 17.03
N ASN A 211 -35.14 24.44 16.15
CA ASN A 211 -34.42 23.20 16.47
C ASN A 211 -32.94 23.41 16.90
N GLY A 212 -32.49 24.65 17.05
CA GLY A 212 -31.10 25.00 17.40
C GLY A 212 -30.08 24.73 16.28
N ARG A 213 -30.53 24.41 15.05
CA ARG A 213 -29.67 24.15 13.91
C ARG A 213 -29.35 25.43 13.15
N ARG A 214 -28.16 25.50 12.55
CA ARG A 214 -27.75 26.62 11.70
C ARG A 214 -28.20 26.38 10.26
N TYR A 215 -28.92 27.34 9.72
CA TYR A 215 -29.29 27.42 8.32
C TYR A 215 -28.53 28.56 7.65
N GLY A 216 -28.18 28.38 6.39
CA GLY A 216 -27.55 29.39 5.55
C GLY A 216 -28.39 29.68 4.32
N LEU A 217 -28.44 30.94 3.91
CA LEU A 217 -29.06 31.36 2.65
C LEU A 217 -28.01 31.24 1.55
N VAL A 218 -28.16 30.21 0.73
CA VAL A 218 -27.16 29.81 -0.26
C VAL A 218 -27.68 30.04 -1.67
N THR A 219 -26.80 30.41 -2.59
CA THR A 219 -27.10 30.47 -4.02
C THR A 219 -26.83 29.13 -4.65
N PHE A 220 -27.83 28.48 -5.26
CA PHE A 220 -27.65 27.20 -5.93
C PHE A 220 -26.89 27.36 -7.26
N LYS A 221 -25.78 26.65 -7.45
CA LYS A 221 -24.92 26.72 -8.65
C LYS A 221 -25.02 25.48 -9.55
N GLY A 222 -25.96 24.59 -9.27
CA GLY A 222 -26.20 23.39 -10.07
C GLY A 222 -25.61 22.11 -9.47
N LEU A 223 -25.61 21.03 -10.25
CA LEU A 223 -25.08 19.73 -9.84
C LEU A 223 -23.64 19.54 -10.31
N SER A 224 -22.81 18.88 -9.50
CA SER A 224 -21.49 18.41 -9.93
C SER A 224 -21.58 17.47 -11.13
N ASP A 225 -20.53 17.41 -11.94
CA ASP A 225 -20.46 16.50 -13.10
C ASP A 225 -20.60 15.03 -12.68
N LYS A 226 -20.06 14.66 -11.51
CA LYS A 226 -20.23 13.34 -10.91
C LYS A 226 -21.68 13.04 -10.53
N ALA A 227 -22.40 14.02 -9.98
CA ALA A 227 -23.83 13.86 -9.66
C ALA A 227 -24.69 13.75 -10.93
N LYS A 228 -24.36 14.53 -11.97
CA LYS A 228 -24.98 14.44 -13.30
C LYS A 228 -24.74 13.08 -13.95
N ALA A 229 -23.51 12.57 -13.92
CA ALA A 229 -23.15 11.26 -14.46
C ALA A 229 -23.84 10.09 -13.74
N LYS A 230 -24.17 10.24 -12.45
CA LYS A 230 -24.97 9.28 -11.67
C LYS A 230 -26.48 9.38 -11.93
N GLY A 231 -26.93 10.27 -12.83
CA GLY A 231 -28.35 10.44 -13.16
C GLY A 231 -29.14 11.23 -12.11
N THR A 232 -28.47 11.96 -11.21
CA THR A 232 -29.13 12.79 -10.19
C THR A 232 -29.90 13.92 -10.86
N LYS A 233 -31.17 14.10 -10.48
CA LYS A 233 -32.04 15.17 -10.96
C LYS A 233 -32.41 16.10 -9.82
N THR A 234 -32.65 17.37 -10.13
CA THR A 234 -33.12 18.38 -9.18
C THR A 234 -34.15 19.29 -9.84
N SER A 235 -35.12 19.78 -9.06
CA SER A 235 -36.09 20.80 -9.47
C SER A 235 -35.65 22.22 -9.10
N LEU A 236 -34.51 22.36 -8.41
CA LEU A 236 -33.93 23.65 -8.03
C LEU A 236 -33.37 24.39 -9.25
N GLN A 237 -33.52 25.71 -9.28
CA GLN A 237 -33.07 26.56 -10.38
C GLN A 237 -31.68 27.15 -10.08
N GLU A 238 -30.76 27.02 -11.03
CA GLU A 238 -29.42 27.59 -10.93
C GLU A 238 -29.48 29.12 -10.84
N GLY A 239 -28.72 29.70 -9.92
CA GLY A 239 -28.72 31.12 -9.58
C GLY A 239 -29.76 31.54 -8.53
N GLN A 240 -30.70 30.67 -8.13
CA GLN A 240 -31.67 31.00 -7.08
C GLN A 240 -31.13 30.74 -5.67
N GLN A 241 -31.63 31.50 -4.70
CA GLN A 241 -31.28 31.37 -3.30
C GLN A 241 -32.25 30.46 -2.53
N TYR A 242 -31.71 29.64 -1.63
CA TYR A 242 -32.47 28.77 -0.76
C TYR A 242 -31.86 28.72 0.64
N TRP A 243 -32.70 28.63 1.67
CA TRP A 243 -32.25 28.29 3.01
C TRP A 243 -32.04 26.78 3.11
N ILE A 244 -30.84 26.38 3.53
CA ILE A 244 -30.47 24.97 3.77
C ILE A 244 -29.69 24.85 5.08
N LEU A 245 -29.56 23.63 5.60
CA LEU A 245 -28.70 23.39 6.76
C LEU A 245 -27.23 23.56 6.38
N THR A 246 -26.47 24.29 7.21
CA THR A 246 -25.03 24.55 6.99
C THR A 246 -24.14 24.14 8.14
N ASP A 247 -24.72 23.70 9.26
CA ASP A 247 -23.99 23.08 10.37
C ASP A 247 -23.56 21.63 10.08
N LYS A 248 -22.88 21.00 11.04
CA LYS A 248 -22.64 19.54 11.07
C LYS A 248 -22.02 18.96 9.79
N ASN A 249 -21.14 19.70 9.11
CA ASN A 249 -20.49 19.31 7.84
C ASN A 249 -21.48 18.98 6.70
N ASN A 250 -22.67 19.58 6.73
CA ASN A 250 -23.62 19.52 5.62
C ASN A 250 -23.06 20.14 4.33
N LEU A 251 -22.07 21.02 4.47
CA LEU A 251 -21.32 21.63 3.38
C LEU A 251 -19.84 21.24 3.44
N VAL A 252 -19.25 21.03 2.27
CA VAL A 252 -17.80 20.88 2.08
C VAL A 252 -17.31 21.97 1.12
N PRO A 253 -16.17 22.64 1.39
CA PRO A 253 -15.59 23.64 0.49
C PRO A 253 -15.39 23.10 -0.94
N LEU A 254 -15.62 23.93 -1.96
CA LEU A 254 -15.34 23.63 -3.37
C LEU A 254 -13.97 24.15 -3.84
N SER A 255 -13.30 25.03 -3.08
CA SER A 255 -11.94 25.44 -3.44
C SER A 255 -10.99 24.25 -3.54
N ASP A 256 -9.82 24.51 -4.14
CA ASP A 256 -8.61 23.68 -4.26
C ASP A 256 -8.12 23.02 -2.95
N ALA A 257 -8.92 22.95 -1.88
CA ALA A 257 -8.61 22.26 -0.63
C ALA A 257 -8.47 20.75 -0.85
N ALA A 258 -7.35 20.21 -0.38
CA ALA A 258 -7.06 18.79 -0.45
C ALA A 258 -8.21 17.94 0.13
N PRO A 259 -8.52 16.79 -0.48
CA PRO A 259 -9.55 15.89 0.04
C PRO A 259 -9.18 15.45 1.45
N ARG A 260 -10.16 15.46 2.36
CA ARG A 260 -9.97 14.95 3.73
C ARG A 260 -9.63 13.46 3.70
N PRO A 261 -8.91 12.96 4.72
CA PRO A 261 -8.64 11.53 4.85
C PRO A 261 -9.92 10.71 4.78
N SER A 262 -9.90 9.63 4.01
CA SER A 262 -11.08 8.80 3.74
C SER A 262 -11.73 8.26 5.03
N TRP A 263 -10.89 7.91 6.00
CA TRP A 263 -11.29 7.34 7.28
C TRP A 263 -11.97 8.34 8.22
N TRP A 264 -11.85 9.65 7.97
CA TRP A 264 -12.59 10.68 8.73
C TRP A 264 -14.10 10.63 8.48
N THR A 265 -14.55 9.96 7.42
CA THR A 265 -15.98 9.78 7.18
C THR A 265 -16.69 9.15 8.38
N HIS A 266 -16.03 8.26 9.13
CA HIS A 266 -16.56 7.64 10.35
C HIS A 266 -16.63 8.58 11.56
N LEU A 267 -15.97 9.75 11.49
CA LEU A 267 -15.88 10.74 12.57
C LEU A 267 -16.78 11.96 12.35
N MET A 268 -17.62 11.90 11.32
CA MET A 268 -18.46 13.00 10.87
C MET A 268 -19.94 12.63 11.00
N PRO A 269 -20.86 13.60 11.10
CA PRO A 269 -22.29 13.30 11.12
C PRO A 269 -22.74 12.50 9.87
N PRO A 270 -23.67 11.52 10.00
CA PRO A 270 -24.46 11.19 11.20
C PRO A 270 -23.82 10.15 12.14
N PHE A 271 -22.54 9.82 11.99
CA PHE A 271 -21.89 8.79 12.80
C PHE A 271 -21.77 9.19 14.28
N ALA A 272 -21.78 8.17 15.16
CA ALA A 272 -21.85 8.36 16.61
C ALA A 272 -20.54 8.86 17.24
N GLU A 273 -19.40 8.55 16.64
CA GLU A 273 -18.09 9.01 17.12
C GLU A 273 -17.83 10.42 16.56
N LEU A 274 -18.05 11.45 17.38
CA LEU A 274 -17.63 12.81 17.03
C LEU A 274 -16.11 12.92 17.07
N MET A 275 -15.55 13.67 16.13
CA MET A 275 -14.13 14.00 16.10
C MET A 275 -13.66 14.63 17.42
N GLN A 276 -12.63 14.05 18.02
CA GLN A 276 -11.98 14.55 19.21
C GLN A 276 -10.57 15.02 18.85
N PHE A 277 -10.28 16.28 19.14
CA PHE A 277 -8.98 16.88 18.85
C PHE A 277 -7.98 16.66 19.98
N ASP A 278 -6.70 16.60 19.59
CA ASP A 278 -5.53 16.66 20.48
C ASP A 278 -5.46 15.54 21.53
N LYS A 279 -6.15 14.43 21.27
CA LYS A 279 -6.21 13.25 22.13
C LYS A 279 -5.98 11.98 21.33
N VAL A 280 -5.37 11.00 21.97
CA VAL A 280 -5.29 9.63 21.45
C VAL A 280 -6.65 8.96 21.62
N VAL A 281 -7.23 8.48 20.52
CA VAL A 281 -8.51 7.79 20.50
C VAL A 281 -8.31 6.38 19.98
N CYS A 282 -8.86 5.39 20.70
CA CYS A 282 -9.01 4.02 20.23
C CYS A 282 -10.49 3.79 19.87
N PRO A 283 -10.88 3.95 18.59
CA PRO A 283 -12.27 3.81 18.16
C PRO A 283 -12.74 2.36 18.20
N THR A 284 -14.02 2.14 17.94
CA THR A 284 -14.44 0.84 17.39
C THR A 284 -13.79 0.70 16.01
N PRO A 285 -13.01 -0.37 15.75
CA PRO A 285 -12.28 -0.46 14.50
C PRO A 285 -13.19 -0.37 13.28
N TYR A 286 -12.79 0.43 12.30
CA TYR A 286 -13.48 0.54 11.02
C TYR A 286 -12.51 0.28 9.87
N PRO A 287 -12.99 -0.33 8.76
CA PRO A 287 -12.15 -0.79 7.67
C PRO A 287 -11.53 0.37 6.90
N ILE A 288 -10.31 0.15 6.40
CA ILE A 288 -9.61 1.00 5.44
C ILE A 288 -8.92 0.11 4.42
N SER A 289 -9.02 0.44 3.14
CA SER A 289 -8.43 -0.34 2.06
C SER A 289 -7.06 0.16 1.66
N ALA A 290 -6.22 -0.73 1.12
CA ALA A 290 -4.97 -0.33 0.51
C ALA A 290 -5.21 0.70 -0.60
N GLY A 291 -4.44 1.78 -0.60
CA GLY A 291 -4.59 2.91 -1.51
C GLY A 291 -5.52 4.03 -1.01
N ASP A 292 -6.32 3.79 0.02
CA ASP A 292 -7.17 4.82 0.61
C ASP A 292 -6.34 5.93 1.27
N SER A 293 -6.83 7.16 1.20
CA SER A 293 -6.18 8.32 1.81
C SER A 293 -6.15 8.20 3.34
N VAL A 294 -4.95 8.23 3.93
CA VAL A 294 -4.71 8.30 5.38
C VAL A 294 -4.46 9.73 5.87
N GLY A 295 -3.96 10.61 5.01
CA GLY A 295 -3.61 11.99 5.34
C GLY A 295 -2.70 12.64 4.30
N HIS A 296 -2.15 13.79 4.63
CA HIS A 296 -1.14 14.51 3.85
C HIS A 296 0.10 14.74 4.71
N LEU A 297 1.24 15.03 4.10
CA LEU A 297 2.46 15.38 4.83
C LEU A 297 2.19 16.65 5.64
N GLY A 298 2.47 16.61 6.95
CA GLY A 298 2.30 17.77 7.83
C GLY A 298 3.58 18.59 7.93
N TYR A 299 3.43 19.89 8.13
CA TYR A 299 4.56 20.76 8.40
C TYR A 299 5.29 20.39 9.70
N PHE A 300 6.61 20.51 9.67
CA PHE A 300 7.50 20.06 10.72
C PHE A 300 8.79 20.87 10.72
N GLN A 301 9.09 21.50 11.86
CA GLN A 301 10.35 22.19 12.11
C GLN A 301 11.26 21.34 13.00
N VAL A 302 12.54 21.25 12.62
CA VAL A 302 13.59 20.52 13.34
C VAL A 302 14.62 21.51 13.84
N PRO A 303 14.99 21.50 15.12
CA PRO A 303 16.04 22.37 15.63
C PRO A 303 17.40 22.10 14.97
N LYS A 304 18.18 23.16 14.83
CA LYS A 304 19.62 23.13 14.51
C LYS A 304 20.32 24.27 15.25
N ASP A 305 21.65 24.23 15.33
CA ASP A 305 22.41 25.31 15.97
C ASP A 305 22.07 26.67 15.34
N GLY A 306 21.57 27.61 16.15
CA GLY A 306 21.22 28.97 15.71
C GLY A 306 19.92 29.08 14.90
N GLY A 307 19.08 28.05 14.85
CA GLY A 307 17.79 28.13 14.15
C GLY A 307 17.07 26.79 13.99
N TYR A 308 16.41 26.60 12.84
CA TYR A 308 15.72 25.36 12.52
C TYR A 308 15.81 25.05 11.02
N ASP A 309 15.50 23.81 10.65
CA ASP A 309 15.16 23.40 9.29
C ASP A 309 13.67 23.05 9.23
N SER A 310 13.05 23.28 8.07
CA SER A 310 11.60 23.08 7.88
C SER A 310 11.32 22.17 6.71
N ARG A 311 10.28 21.35 6.85
CA ARG A 311 9.80 20.45 5.80
C ARG A 311 8.36 20.04 6.06
N TYR A 312 7.69 19.56 5.01
CA TYR A 312 6.51 18.73 5.20
C TYR A 312 6.95 17.28 5.22
N GLN A 313 6.48 16.49 6.17
CA GLN A 313 6.87 15.08 6.29
C GLN A 313 5.74 14.19 6.77
N VAL A 314 5.90 12.89 6.54
CA VAL A 314 5.24 11.81 7.29
C VAL A 314 6.32 10.85 7.76
N HIS A 315 6.21 10.39 9.00
CA HIS A 315 6.99 9.29 9.54
C HIS A 315 6.13 8.02 9.49
N ILE A 316 6.65 6.96 8.85
CA ILE A 316 5.93 5.70 8.68
C ILE A 316 6.69 4.57 9.36
N GLU A 317 6.02 3.84 10.25
CA GLU A 317 6.56 2.60 10.84
C GLU A 317 5.70 1.39 10.45
N CYS A 318 6.33 0.22 10.34
CA CYS A 318 5.65 -1.06 10.22
C CYS A 318 6.03 -1.90 11.43
N LEU A 319 5.02 -2.25 12.24
CA LEU A 319 5.19 -2.74 13.60
C LEU A 319 4.47 -4.06 13.80
N SER A 320 4.95 -4.91 14.70
CA SER A 320 4.19 -6.06 15.16
C SER A 320 4.44 -6.33 16.64
N SER A 321 3.34 -6.53 17.38
CA SER A 321 3.37 -7.05 18.75
C SER A 321 3.24 -8.58 18.79
N ASP A 322 3.28 -9.25 17.63
CA ASP A 322 3.03 -10.68 17.49
C ASP A 322 4.35 -11.46 17.64
N ASP A 323 4.46 -12.24 18.71
CA ASP A 323 5.64 -13.06 18.98
C ASP A 323 5.79 -14.24 18.00
N SER A 324 4.78 -14.51 17.17
CA SER A 324 4.86 -15.52 16.10
C SER A 324 5.63 -15.03 14.87
N LEU A 325 6.01 -13.74 14.79
CA LEU A 325 6.72 -13.16 13.65
C LEU A 325 7.94 -13.99 13.20
N PRO A 326 8.87 -14.44 14.07
CA PRO A 326 10.00 -15.25 13.64
C PRO A 326 9.59 -16.59 13.01
N ALA A 327 8.47 -17.17 13.43
CA ALA A 327 7.93 -18.40 12.83
C ALA A 327 7.27 -18.10 11.47
N PHE A 328 6.52 -16.98 11.36
CA PHE A 328 5.90 -16.54 10.10
C PHE A 328 6.93 -16.41 8.97
N LEU A 329 8.12 -15.84 9.24
CA LEU A 329 9.19 -15.66 8.25
C LEU A 329 9.71 -16.98 7.65
N LYS A 330 9.51 -18.10 8.35
CA LYS A 330 9.98 -19.43 7.94
C LYS A 330 9.02 -20.14 7.00
N ASN A 331 7.86 -19.55 6.70
CA ASN A 331 6.82 -20.15 5.85
C ASN A 331 6.41 -21.55 6.34
N PRO A 332 5.83 -21.68 7.55
CA PRO A 332 5.66 -22.98 8.22
C PRO A 332 4.78 -23.97 7.45
N GLU A 333 3.86 -23.48 6.61
CA GLU A 333 3.00 -24.29 5.74
C GLU A 333 3.58 -24.50 4.33
N LYS A 334 4.79 -23.98 4.06
CA LYS A 334 5.45 -24.05 2.75
C LYS A 334 4.59 -23.52 1.60
N VAL A 335 3.84 -22.45 1.88
CA VAL A 335 2.95 -21.81 0.92
C VAL A 335 3.75 -21.38 -0.29
N GLY A 336 3.27 -21.71 -1.50
CA GLY A 336 3.92 -21.36 -2.77
C GLY A 336 5.16 -22.20 -3.13
N GLU A 337 5.47 -23.28 -2.40
CA GLU A 337 6.58 -24.20 -2.75
C GLU A 337 6.38 -24.84 -4.15
N SER A 338 5.14 -25.10 -4.55
CA SER A 338 4.80 -25.61 -5.90
C SER A 338 4.88 -24.55 -7.01
N THR A 339 4.92 -23.27 -6.66
CA THR A 339 4.97 -22.13 -7.60
C THR A 339 6.08 -21.15 -7.19
N PRO A 340 7.35 -21.58 -7.20
CA PRO A 340 8.45 -20.76 -6.73
C PRO A 340 8.63 -19.53 -7.61
N LEU A 341 9.02 -18.41 -7.00
CA LEU A 341 9.30 -17.16 -7.70
C LEU A 341 10.78 -16.80 -7.73
N TYR A 342 11.59 -17.41 -6.87
CA TYR A 342 13.00 -17.08 -6.73
C TYR A 342 13.89 -18.31 -6.84
N LEU A 343 15.13 -18.06 -7.22
CA LEU A 343 16.21 -19.04 -7.27
C LEU A 343 17.31 -18.57 -6.32
N LYS A 344 17.55 -19.32 -5.26
CA LYS A 344 18.67 -19.10 -4.33
C LYS A 344 19.87 -19.91 -4.80
N CYS A 345 20.94 -19.20 -5.09
CA CYS A 345 22.20 -19.74 -5.59
C CYS A 345 23.31 -19.47 -4.56
N PRO A 346 23.84 -20.49 -3.86
CA PRO A 346 24.97 -20.28 -2.96
C PRO A 346 26.25 -19.94 -3.74
N SER A 347 27.26 -19.48 -3.00
CA SER A 347 28.63 -19.36 -3.52
C SER A 347 29.22 -20.75 -3.83
N GLY A 348 30.19 -20.82 -4.74
CA GLY A 348 30.94 -22.05 -5.03
C GLY A 348 30.25 -23.05 -5.98
N LEU A 349 29.19 -22.65 -6.68
CA LEU A 349 28.51 -23.51 -7.66
C LEU A 349 29.38 -23.74 -8.89
N PRO A 350 29.63 -24.99 -9.33
CA PRO A 350 30.32 -25.26 -10.59
C PRO A 350 29.57 -24.68 -11.78
N LEU A 351 30.26 -23.88 -12.60
CA LEU A 351 29.67 -23.19 -13.74
C LEU A 351 29.97 -23.91 -15.05
N PHE A 352 28.98 -23.95 -15.92
CA PHE A 352 29.06 -24.45 -17.29
C PHE A 352 28.99 -23.28 -18.27
N SER A 353 29.57 -23.48 -19.44
CA SER A 353 29.51 -22.56 -20.57
C SER A 353 29.02 -23.31 -21.80
N LYS A 354 28.27 -22.61 -22.66
CA LYS A 354 27.82 -23.14 -23.93
C LYS A 354 28.93 -23.03 -24.96
N ASP A 355 29.37 -24.16 -25.50
CA ASP A 355 30.26 -24.18 -26.66
C ASP A 355 29.49 -23.65 -27.87
N LEU A 356 30.00 -22.61 -28.52
CA LEU A 356 29.29 -21.94 -29.63
C LEU A 356 29.25 -22.78 -30.91
N LYS A 357 30.17 -23.73 -31.10
CA LYS A 357 30.26 -24.58 -32.29
C LYS A 357 29.37 -25.82 -32.14
N THR A 358 29.49 -26.51 -31.02
CA THR A 358 28.78 -27.77 -30.76
C THR A 358 27.44 -27.55 -30.05
N LYS A 359 27.19 -26.36 -29.51
CA LYS A 359 26.06 -26.02 -28.63
C LYS A 359 26.01 -26.87 -27.35
N ALA A 360 27.06 -27.64 -27.04
CA ALA A 360 27.14 -28.47 -25.85
C ALA A 360 27.41 -27.61 -24.60
N MET A 361 26.89 -28.05 -23.46
CA MET A 361 27.23 -27.46 -22.16
C MET A 361 28.51 -28.11 -21.63
N VAL A 362 29.56 -27.32 -21.47
CA VAL A 362 30.88 -27.78 -21.02
C VAL A 362 31.24 -27.12 -19.69
N SER A 363 31.84 -27.88 -18.78
CA SER A 363 32.35 -27.29 -17.53
C SER A 363 33.35 -26.19 -17.84
N SER A 364 33.16 -25.02 -17.23
CA SER A 364 34.04 -23.86 -17.43
C SER A 364 35.28 -23.89 -16.55
N GLY A 365 35.35 -24.83 -15.59
CA GLY A 365 36.36 -24.84 -14.52
C GLY A 365 36.20 -23.71 -13.49
N LYS A 366 35.19 -22.85 -13.64
CA LYS A 366 34.89 -21.74 -12.73
C LYS A 366 33.79 -22.13 -11.74
N VAL A 367 33.71 -21.40 -10.63
CA VAL A 367 32.63 -21.49 -9.66
C VAL A 367 31.98 -20.12 -9.42
N SER A 368 30.69 -20.11 -9.05
CA SER A 368 29.98 -18.89 -8.66
C SER A 368 30.68 -18.22 -7.46
N GLN A 369 30.64 -16.90 -7.42
CA GLN A 369 31.16 -16.10 -6.33
C GLN A 369 29.99 -15.42 -5.62
N GLY A 370 29.91 -15.58 -4.30
CA GLY A 370 28.86 -15.01 -3.47
C GLY A 370 27.53 -15.76 -3.55
N GLU A 371 26.70 -15.58 -2.52
CA GLU A 371 25.30 -16.00 -2.54
C GLU A 371 24.46 -14.98 -3.32
N SER A 372 23.51 -15.45 -4.13
CA SER A 372 22.58 -14.61 -4.86
C SER A 372 21.17 -15.18 -4.84
N ILE A 373 20.17 -14.30 -4.82
CA ILE A 373 18.77 -14.66 -5.01
C ILE A 373 18.28 -13.96 -6.27
N LEU A 374 17.85 -14.74 -7.26
CA LEU A 374 17.39 -14.25 -8.55
C LEU A 374 15.88 -14.45 -8.68
N THR A 375 15.20 -13.49 -9.29
CA THR A 375 13.79 -13.65 -9.69
C THR A 375 13.71 -14.61 -10.87
N LEU A 376 12.97 -15.71 -10.74
CA LEU A 376 12.92 -16.78 -11.75
C LEU A 376 12.46 -16.30 -13.12
N SER A 377 11.55 -15.32 -13.18
CA SER A 377 11.10 -14.73 -14.46
C SER A 377 12.22 -14.06 -15.26
N GLN A 378 13.31 -13.66 -14.60
CA GLN A 378 14.48 -13.04 -15.21
C GLN A 378 15.61 -14.06 -15.50
N VAL A 379 15.50 -15.28 -14.97
CA VAL A 379 16.50 -16.34 -15.15
C VAL A 379 16.25 -17.07 -16.45
N LYS A 380 17.16 -16.89 -17.42
CA LYS A 380 17.11 -17.64 -18.69
C LYS A 380 17.39 -19.12 -18.43
N THR A 381 16.71 -19.99 -19.17
CA THR A 381 16.92 -21.42 -19.12
C THR A 381 17.31 -21.97 -20.48
N GLU A 382 18.26 -22.89 -20.49
CA GLU A 382 18.65 -23.62 -21.70
C GLU A 382 18.56 -25.13 -21.48
N THR A 383 18.49 -25.87 -22.58
CA THR A 383 18.47 -27.33 -22.57
C THR A 383 19.49 -27.83 -23.59
N ASP A 384 20.32 -28.76 -23.18
CA ASP A 384 21.32 -29.37 -24.06
C ASP A 384 20.74 -30.50 -24.93
N ALA A 385 21.58 -31.09 -25.77
CA ALA A 385 21.19 -32.20 -26.65
C ALA A 385 20.76 -33.45 -25.87
N GLN A 386 21.21 -33.61 -24.64
CA GLN A 386 20.87 -34.70 -23.73
C GLN A 386 19.59 -34.43 -22.91
N LYS A 387 18.89 -33.32 -23.21
CA LYS A 387 17.67 -32.87 -22.52
C LYS A 387 17.91 -32.47 -21.05
N GLN A 388 19.14 -32.20 -20.65
CA GLN A 388 19.46 -31.63 -19.34
C GLN A 388 19.19 -30.12 -19.38
N ALA A 389 18.43 -29.63 -18.41
CA ALA A 389 18.13 -28.21 -18.29
C ALA A 389 19.14 -27.49 -17.40
N TYR A 390 19.38 -26.21 -17.71
CA TYR A 390 20.30 -25.32 -17.00
C TYR A 390 19.64 -23.98 -16.70
N TRP A 391 20.00 -23.37 -15.57
CA TRP A 391 19.74 -21.96 -15.28
C TRP A 391 20.97 -21.13 -15.66
N PHE A 392 20.77 -20.02 -16.36
CA PHE A 392 21.81 -19.03 -16.57
C PHE A 392 21.87 -18.08 -15.37
N LEU A 393 23.05 -17.94 -14.78
CA LEU A 393 23.32 -17.04 -13.66
C LEU A 393 23.99 -15.76 -14.21
N PRO A 394 23.26 -14.63 -14.35
CA PRO A 394 23.80 -13.45 -15.01
C PRO A 394 25.01 -12.85 -14.28
N TYR A 395 24.96 -12.83 -12.94
CA TYR A 395 26.03 -12.29 -12.09
C TYR A 395 27.33 -13.09 -12.17
N ALA A 396 27.25 -14.39 -12.48
CA ALA A 396 28.40 -15.27 -12.63
C ALA A 396 28.78 -15.51 -14.10
N ASN A 397 27.96 -15.00 -15.04
CA ASN A 397 28.05 -15.26 -16.47
C ASN A 397 28.29 -16.75 -16.80
N GLY A 398 27.45 -17.62 -16.24
CA GLY A 398 27.61 -19.07 -16.36
C GLY A 398 26.31 -19.83 -16.14
N TYR A 399 26.30 -21.10 -16.51
CA TYR A 399 25.15 -21.99 -16.39
C TYR A 399 25.31 -22.94 -15.21
N VAL A 400 24.23 -23.24 -14.50
CA VAL A 400 24.18 -24.28 -13.47
C VAL A 400 23.11 -25.31 -13.82
N PRO A 401 23.37 -26.62 -13.73
CA PRO A 401 22.37 -27.65 -14.02
C PRO A 401 21.17 -27.52 -13.08
N LYS A 402 19.94 -27.68 -13.60
CA LYS A 402 18.73 -27.70 -12.76
C LYS A 402 18.67 -28.87 -11.78
N THR A 403 19.50 -29.90 -12.01
CA THR A 403 19.66 -31.06 -11.13
C THR A 403 20.63 -30.81 -9.96
N ASN A 404 21.28 -29.65 -9.91
CA ASN A 404 22.19 -29.30 -8.82
C ASN A 404 21.38 -29.04 -7.53
N LYS A 405 21.54 -29.93 -6.55
CA LYS A 405 20.81 -29.90 -5.27
C LYS A 405 21.17 -28.73 -4.36
N SER A 406 22.29 -28.04 -4.62
CA SER A 406 22.70 -26.86 -3.84
C SER A 406 21.93 -25.61 -4.25
N VAL A 407 21.28 -25.60 -5.42
CA VAL A 407 20.43 -24.50 -5.87
C VAL A 407 19.01 -24.77 -5.40
N GLU A 408 18.41 -23.80 -4.72
CA GLU A 408 17.08 -23.92 -4.14
C GLU A 408 16.09 -22.99 -4.86
N THR A 409 14.90 -23.49 -5.18
CA THR A 409 13.79 -22.63 -5.62
C THR A 409 12.99 -22.19 -4.41
N LEU A 410 12.72 -20.90 -4.28
CA LEU A 410 12.02 -20.32 -3.14
C LEU A 410 10.66 -19.76 -3.54
N SER A 411 9.70 -19.93 -2.63
CA SER A 411 8.43 -19.23 -2.63
C SER A 411 8.60 -17.74 -2.33
N GLN A 412 7.57 -16.95 -2.63
CA GLN A 412 7.44 -15.59 -2.14
C GLN A 412 7.48 -15.51 -0.61
N TYR A 413 6.90 -16.49 0.07
CA TYR A 413 6.72 -16.46 1.53
C TYR A 413 7.93 -16.98 2.31
N ASP A 414 8.96 -17.53 1.66
CA ASP A 414 10.20 -17.99 2.31
C ASP A 414 11.10 -16.82 2.73
N LEU A 415 10.56 -15.89 3.53
CA LEU A 415 11.19 -14.60 3.84
C LEU A 415 12.54 -14.76 4.53
N GLU A 416 12.69 -15.70 5.46
CA GLU A 416 13.97 -16.00 6.11
C GLU A 416 15.02 -16.44 5.09
N LYS A 417 14.68 -17.38 4.19
CA LYS A 417 15.59 -17.85 3.14
C LYS A 417 15.91 -16.75 2.11
N ARG A 418 14.97 -15.81 1.91
CA ARG A 418 15.14 -14.60 1.10
C ARG A 418 15.96 -13.51 1.81
N GLY A 419 16.41 -13.75 3.04
CA GLY A 419 17.34 -12.92 3.77
C GLY A 419 16.72 -12.03 4.84
N PHE A 420 15.44 -12.21 5.22
CA PHE A 420 14.94 -11.55 6.43
C PHE A 420 15.55 -12.19 7.67
N THR A 421 15.91 -11.36 8.65
CA THR A 421 16.46 -11.82 9.93
C THR A 421 15.89 -11.04 11.08
N THR A 422 15.68 -11.70 12.20
CA THR A 422 15.24 -11.08 13.44
C THR A 422 16.41 -10.78 14.36
N ALA A 423 16.35 -9.66 15.07
CA ALA A 423 17.23 -9.34 16.19
C ALA A 423 16.40 -8.74 17.32
N GLU A 424 16.77 -9.00 18.57
CA GLU A 424 16.18 -8.33 19.73
C GLU A 424 17.19 -7.35 20.31
N ASP A 425 16.71 -6.23 20.82
CA ASP A 425 17.54 -5.21 21.43
C ASP A 425 16.92 -4.71 22.73
N GLU A 426 17.60 -5.01 23.84
CA GLU A 426 17.22 -4.58 25.20
C GLU A 426 18.05 -3.35 25.59
N ALA A 427 18.16 -2.39 24.68
CA ALA A 427 19.06 -1.26 24.82
C ALA A 427 18.77 -0.47 26.11
N PRO A 428 19.80 -0.11 26.89
CA PRO A 428 19.62 0.72 28.09
C PRO A 428 19.35 2.19 27.75
N SER A 429 19.46 2.58 26.48
CA SER A 429 19.30 3.94 25.97
C SER A 429 18.80 3.90 24.52
N PHE A 430 18.04 4.92 24.11
CA PHE A 430 17.71 5.14 22.69
C PHE A 430 18.90 5.69 21.87
N ASP A 431 19.88 6.30 22.53
CA ASP A 431 21.13 6.75 21.92
C ASP A 431 22.11 5.58 21.83
N HIS A 432 22.27 5.07 20.60
CA HIS A 432 23.12 3.93 20.28
C HIS A 432 24.55 4.33 19.87
N LEU A 433 24.78 5.62 19.58
CA LEU A 433 26.06 6.15 19.10
C LEU A 433 26.48 7.41 19.85
N ASP A 434 26.55 7.34 21.18
CA ASP A 434 26.90 8.45 22.10
C ASP A 434 28.36 8.96 21.99
N GLY A 435 29.21 8.30 21.20
CA GLY A 435 30.64 8.59 21.03
C GLY A 435 31.54 8.24 22.23
N LYS A 436 30.96 7.78 23.34
CA LYS A 436 31.64 7.52 24.63
C LYS A 436 31.59 6.05 25.02
N THR A 437 30.46 5.39 24.87
CA THR A 437 30.26 3.99 25.21
C THR A 437 30.41 3.13 23.96
N PRO A 438 31.34 2.15 23.94
CA PRO A 438 31.51 1.28 22.77
C PRO A 438 30.15 0.70 22.30
N PRO A 439 29.77 0.87 21.01
CA PRO A 439 28.39 0.65 20.57
C PRO A 439 28.10 -0.85 20.37
N LYS A 440 27.96 -1.57 21.49
CA LYS A 440 27.56 -2.97 21.56
C LYS A 440 26.04 -3.13 21.32
N GLY A 441 25.55 -4.37 21.27
CA GLY A 441 24.12 -4.63 21.10
C GLY A 441 23.67 -4.47 19.64
N LEU A 442 22.67 -3.62 19.38
CA LEU A 442 22.11 -3.45 18.03
C LEU A 442 23.14 -3.01 17.00
N VAL A 443 23.96 -1.99 17.27
CA VAL A 443 24.98 -1.50 16.33
C VAL A 443 25.93 -2.63 15.93
N GLN A 444 26.44 -3.40 16.90
CA GLN A 444 27.29 -4.56 16.63
C GLN A 444 26.59 -5.59 15.74
N LYS A 445 25.33 -5.94 16.05
CA LYS A 445 24.53 -6.90 15.24
C LYS A 445 24.34 -6.42 13.80
N VAL A 446 24.12 -5.12 13.59
CA VAL A 446 24.03 -4.53 12.24
C VAL A 446 25.37 -4.59 11.52
N LEU A 447 26.48 -4.25 12.19
CA LEU A 447 27.81 -4.34 11.58
C LEU A 447 28.21 -5.78 11.26
N ASP A 448 27.87 -6.76 12.10
CA ASP A 448 28.11 -8.18 11.84
C ASP A 448 27.36 -8.65 10.58
N ARG A 449 26.10 -8.24 10.44
CA ARG A 449 25.28 -8.50 9.26
C ARG A 449 25.89 -7.91 7.99
N LEU A 450 26.35 -6.66 8.05
CA LEU A 450 26.96 -5.97 6.93
C LEU A 450 28.35 -6.54 6.62
N HIS A 451 29.13 -6.94 7.63
CA HIS A 451 30.39 -7.65 7.47
C HIS A 451 30.20 -8.99 6.77
N TYR A 452 29.22 -9.79 7.20
CA TYR A 452 28.87 -11.05 6.55
C TYR A 452 28.49 -10.83 5.08
N THR A 453 27.60 -9.87 4.81
CA THR A 453 27.13 -9.59 3.45
C THR A 453 28.27 -9.11 2.55
N SER A 454 29.07 -8.16 3.02
CA SER A 454 30.20 -7.60 2.27
C SER A 454 31.34 -8.60 2.07
N SER A 455 31.54 -9.55 3.00
CA SER A 455 32.53 -10.63 2.85
C SER A 455 32.15 -11.64 1.76
N ASN A 456 30.87 -11.72 1.41
CA ASN A 456 30.34 -12.56 0.33
C ASN A 456 30.12 -11.76 -0.98
N ASP A 457 30.52 -10.49 -1.04
CA ASP A 457 30.38 -9.64 -2.20
C ASP A 457 31.49 -9.90 -3.23
N ALA A 458 31.11 -10.31 -4.44
CA ALA A 458 32.05 -10.64 -5.50
C ALA A 458 32.60 -9.41 -6.25
N ARG A 459 32.03 -8.21 -6.04
CA ARG A 459 32.42 -6.99 -6.76
C ARG A 459 33.84 -6.57 -6.37
N VAL A 460 34.73 -6.47 -7.36
CA VAL A 460 36.15 -6.13 -7.13
C VAL A 460 36.31 -4.75 -6.47
N THR A 461 35.45 -3.79 -6.84
CA THR A 461 35.38 -2.44 -6.26
C THR A 461 35.04 -2.43 -4.77
N HIS A 462 34.47 -3.52 -4.23
CA HIS A 462 34.00 -3.63 -2.86
C HIS A 462 34.95 -4.42 -1.95
N ARG A 463 36.10 -4.89 -2.44
CA ARG A 463 37.05 -5.75 -1.69
C ARG A 463 37.54 -5.16 -0.35
N VAL A 464 37.59 -3.84 -0.23
CA VAL A 464 38.03 -3.16 1.00
C VAL A 464 36.92 -3.02 2.04
N VAL A 465 35.67 -3.14 1.64
CA VAL A 465 34.50 -2.95 2.51
C VAL A 465 34.48 -3.92 3.70
N PRO A 466 34.61 -5.26 3.53
CA PRO A 466 34.59 -6.17 4.68
C PRO A 466 35.74 -5.89 5.67
N LEU A 467 36.91 -5.44 5.19
CA LEU A 467 38.01 -5.05 6.05
C LEU A 467 37.64 -3.84 6.94
N ASN A 468 36.88 -2.89 6.40
CA ASN A 468 36.38 -1.75 7.16
C ASN A 468 35.40 -2.18 8.26
N TYR A 469 34.43 -3.04 7.94
CA TYR A 469 33.50 -3.56 8.95
C TYR A 469 34.22 -4.35 10.04
N LYS A 470 35.17 -5.23 9.66
CA LYS A 470 36.00 -5.97 10.62
C LYS A 470 36.80 -5.04 11.54
N ARG A 471 37.33 -3.93 11.01
CA ARG A 471 38.03 -2.91 11.81
C ARG A 471 37.09 -2.27 12.84
N LEU A 472 35.86 -1.92 12.47
CA LEU A 472 34.88 -1.33 13.38
C LEU A 472 34.46 -2.33 14.47
N LEU A 473 34.19 -3.58 14.09
CA LEU A 473 33.88 -4.66 15.02
C LEU A 473 35.01 -4.89 16.04
N ASN A 474 36.26 -4.97 15.58
CA ASN A 474 37.42 -5.09 16.48
C ASN A 474 37.54 -3.91 17.46
N ARG A 475 37.11 -2.70 17.08
CA ARG A 475 37.09 -1.54 17.98
C ARG A 475 36.00 -1.64 19.04
N ILE A 476 34.82 -2.18 18.67
CA ILE A 476 33.76 -2.50 19.64
C ILE A 476 34.27 -3.54 20.64
N ASP A 477 34.87 -4.63 20.15
CA ASP A 477 35.38 -5.72 20.99
C ASP A 477 36.53 -5.25 21.90
N GLY A 478 37.45 -4.45 21.35
CA GLY A 478 38.51 -3.78 22.09
C GLY A 478 38.03 -2.67 23.04
N SER A 479 36.72 -2.41 23.08
CA SER A 479 36.10 -1.38 23.93
C SER A 479 36.75 0.01 23.77
N ILE A 480 37.12 0.36 22.54
CA ILE A 480 37.82 1.61 22.22
C ILE A 480 36.87 2.81 22.38
N SER A 481 37.30 3.79 23.18
CA SER A 481 36.58 5.03 23.46
C SER A 481 37.55 6.22 23.66
N PRO A 482 37.19 7.46 23.29
CA PRO A 482 36.00 7.81 22.51
C PRO A 482 36.10 7.29 21.07
N TYR A 483 34.96 7.19 20.40
CA TYR A 483 34.88 6.82 18.99
C TYR A 483 34.09 7.88 18.21
N SER A 484 34.14 7.82 16.88
CA SER A 484 33.40 8.73 16.02
C SER A 484 32.02 8.15 15.69
N PRO A 485 30.89 8.71 16.18
CA PRO A 485 29.55 8.26 15.80
C PRO A 485 29.33 8.27 14.29
N HIS A 486 29.83 9.31 13.61
CA HIS A 486 29.67 9.48 12.17
C HIS A 486 30.34 8.36 11.36
N GLU A 487 31.46 7.82 11.84
CA GLU A 487 32.15 6.69 11.20
C GLU A 487 31.29 5.42 11.21
N TYR A 488 30.66 5.11 12.35
CA TYR A 488 29.77 3.96 12.50
C TYR A 488 28.47 4.17 11.72
N LEU A 489 27.89 5.36 11.82
CA LEU A 489 26.67 5.73 11.11
C LEU A 489 26.85 5.61 9.58
N SER A 490 27.98 6.09 9.04
CA SER A 490 28.32 5.98 7.61
C SER A 490 28.48 4.53 7.17
N ALA A 491 29.03 3.67 8.04
CA ALA A 491 29.16 2.24 7.75
C ALA A 491 27.80 1.52 7.74
N ILE A 492 26.89 1.90 8.64
CA ILE A 492 25.53 1.35 8.74
C ILE A 492 24.68 1.78 7.53
N HIS A 493 24.77 3.04 7.12
CA HIS A 493 24.02 3.59 5.99
C HIS A 493 24.72 3.43 4.64
N ASN A 494 25.59 2.43 4.50
CA ASN A 494 26.23 2.14 3.23
C ASN A 494 25.17 1.70 2.17
N PRO A 495 24.94 2.49 1.10
CA PRO A 495 23.89 2.21 0.14
C PRO A 495 24.13 0.91 -0.65
N SER A 496 25.39 0.45 -0.78
CA SER A 496 25.72 -0.80 -1.47
C SER A 496 25.16 -2.07 -0.78
N TYR A 497 24.75 -1.95 0.48
CA TYR A 497 24.23 -3.05 1.31
C TYR A 497 22.87 -2.73 1.94
N ARG A 498 22.13 -1.76 1.36
CA ARG A 498 20.80 -1.31 1.79
C ARG A 498 19.86 -2.47 2.13
N ASP A 499 19.76 -3.46 1.23
CA ASP A 499 18.85 -4.60 1.41
C ASP A 499 19.22 -5.49 2.60
N ALA A 500 20.51 -5.69 2.86
CA ALA A 500 20.96 -6.49 4.00
C ALA A 500 20.56 -5.86 5.34
N LYS A 501 20.60 -4.52 5.41
CA LYS A 501 20.13 -3.70 6.53
C LYS A 501 18.61 -3.69 6.62
N ASN A 502 17.93 -3.35 5.52
CA ASN A 502 16.47 -3.13 5.52
C ASN A 502 15.65 -4.42 5.66
N ARG A 503 16.27 -5.60 5.49
CA ARG A 503 15.66 -6.90 5.81
C ARG A 503 15.89 -7.35 7.27
N MET A 504 16.56 -6.53 8.09
CA MET A 504 16.61 -6.76 9.54
C MET A 504 15.29 -6.30 10.17
N ILE A 505 14.68 -7.20 10.94
CA ILE A 505 13.50 -6.95 11.76
C ILE A 505 13.97 -6.92 13.22
N VAL A 506 13.75 -5.81 13.91
CA VAL A 506 14.33 -5.60 15.25
C VAL A 506 13.22 -5.47 16.28
N LYS A 507 13.23 -6.32 17.32
CA LYS A 507 12.41 -6.11 18.52
C LYS A 507 13.09 -5.07 19.38
N HIS A 508 12.49 -3.89 19.51
CA HIS A 508 13.09 -2.75 20.20
C HIS A 508 12.04 -2.06 21.09
N PRO A 509 12.41 -1.48 22.25
CA PRO A 509 11.54 -0.57 23.00
C PRO A 509 11.06 0.58 22.11
N SER A 510 9.78 0.92 22.12
CA SER A 510 9.30 2.01 21.27
C SER A 510 9.46 3.37 21.93
N GLU A 511 10.02 4.33 21.20
CA GLU A 511 10.09 5.75 21.57
C GLU A 511 8.69 6.36 21.79
N TRP A 512 7.65 5.77 21.19
CA TRP A 512 6.27 6.20 21.31
C TRP A 512 5.58 5.69 22.59
N TYR A 513 6.24 4.82 23.35
CA TYR A 513 5.78 4.29 24.64
C TYR A 513 6.41 4.99 25.83
N HIS A 514 7.71 5.31 25.75
CA HIS A 514 8.50 5.78 26.89
C HIS A 514 8.41 7.29 27.08
N LYS A 515 8.11 7.71 28.31
CA LYS A 515 8.04 9.12 28.72
C LYS A 515 9.43 9.67 29.04
N LYS A 516 9.62 10.99 29.01
CA LYS A 516 10.93 11.63 29.26
C LYS A 516 11.58 11.25 30.60
N SER A 517 10.78 10.86 31.60
CA SER A 517 11.23 10.43 32.92
C SER A 517 11.69 8.97 32.97
N ASP A 518 11.43 8.19 31.93
CA ASP A 518 11.75 6.76 31.92
C ASP A 518 13.27 6.53 31.76
N PRO A 519 13.84 5.50 32.41
CA PRO A 519 15.28 5.28 32.45
C PRO A 519 15.99 5.26 31.09
N ILE A 520 15.30 4.80 30.03
CA ILE A 520 15.87 4.70 28.68
C ILE A 520 16.15 6.06 28.02
N TRP A 521 15.47 7.14 28.45
CA TRP A 521 15.70 8.50 27.95
C TRP A 521 16.75 9.26 28.76
N LEU A 522 16.95 8.89 30.03
CA LEU A 522 17.81 9.63 30.95
C LEU A 522 19.27 9.74 30.50
N PRO A 523 19.93 8.71 29.91
CA PRO A 523 21.31 8.84 29.43
C PRO A 523 21.47 9.97 28.42
N PHE A 524 20.55 10.08 27.45
CA PHE A 524 20.54 11.14 26.44
C PHE A 524 20.22 12.51 27.05
N LEU A 525 19.11 12.62 27.77
CA LEU A 525 18.64 13.90 28.32
C LEU A 525 19.58 14.48 29.37
N ASN A 526 20.22 13.63 30.19
CA ASN A 526 21.16 14.10 31.20
C ASN A 526 22.44 14.64 30.57
N ASN A 527 22.95 14.02 29.51
CA ASN A 527 24.12 14.52 28.77
C ASN A 527 23.87 15.95 28.23
N LEU A 528 22.67 16.24 27.73
CA LEU A 528 22.31 17.57 27.23
C LEU A 528 22.28 18.64 28.34
N THR A 529 22.09 18.27 29.60
CA THR A 529 21.95 19.24 30.72
C THR A 529 23.14 20.18 30.84
N LYS A 530 24.35 19.68 30.58
CA LYS A 530 25.60 20.44 30.71
C LYS A 530 26.03 21.06 29.38
N ASP A 531 25.89 20.29 28.32
CA ASP A 531 26.53 20.59 27.04
C ASP A 531 25.60 21.38 26.09
N ALA A 532 24.27 21.27 26.28
CA ALA A 532 23.25 21.82 25.37
C ALA A 532 21.86 21.93 26.06
N PRO A 533 21.67 22.80 27.06
CA PRO A 533 20.44 22.87 27.86
C PRO A 533 19.18 23.25 27.05
N GLU A 534 19.32 24.00 25.96
CA GLU A 534 18.24 24.32 25.02
C GLU A 534 17.75 23.07 24.29
N TRP A 535 18.69 22.23 23.82
CA TRP A 535 18.41 20.92 23.21
C TRP A 535 17.72 19.97 24.19
N LYS A 536 18.07 20.01 25.48
CA LYS A 536 17.36 19.25 26.52
C LYS A 536 15.91 19.70 26.62
N THR A 537 15.69 21.00 26.74
CA THR A 537 14.35 21.59 26.89
C THR A 537 13.44 21.23 25.71
N TYR A 538 13.96 21.34 24.49
CA TYR A 538 13.28 20.88 23.29
C TYR A 538 12.95 19.40 23.34
N SER A 539 13.96 18.55 23.61
CA SER A 539 13.82 17.10 23.56
C SER A 539 12.78 16.59 24.57
N GLU A 540 12.79 17.12 25.79
CA GLU A 540 11.81 16.78 26.82
C GLU A 540 10.38 17.13 26.39
N ALA A 541 10.17 18.34 25.86
CA ALA A 541 8.87 18.79 25.39
C ALA A 541 8.39 18.00 24.17
N TYR A 542 9.30 17.67 23.25
CA TYR A 542 9.01 16.83 22.08
C TYR A 542 8.55 15.43 22.50
N ILE A 543 9.30 14.77 23.39
CA ILE A 543 8.96 13.42 23.90
C ILE A 543 7.57 13.42 24.55
N GLU A 544 7.28 14.39 25.42
CA GLU A 544 5.98 14.48 26.10
C GLU A 544 4.80 14.69 25.14
N LYS A 545 5.02 15.42 24.05
CA LYS A 545 3.98 15.70 23.05
C LYS A 545 3.78 14.52 22.08
N MET A 546 4.81 13.72 21.84
CA MET A 546 4.77 12.65 20.84
C MET A 546 4.42 11.27 21.39
N VAL A 547 4.70 10.99 22.67
CA VAL A 547 4.31 9.73 23.31
C VAL A 547 2.80 9.51 23.21
N TRP A 548 2.37 8.29 22.84
CA TRP A 548 0.94 7.98 22.64
C TRP A 548 0.56 6.54 23.02
N MET A 549 1.50 5.59 23.00
CA MET A 549 1.16 4.17 23.13
C MET A 549 0.55 3.83 24.49
N GLN A 550 0.98 4.51 25.57
CA GLN A 550 0.40 4.32 26.90
C GLN A 550 -1.08 4.76 26.95
N ASP A 551 -1.47 5.77 26.18
CA ASP A 551 -2.84 6.24 26.10
C ASP A 551 -3.71 5.30 25.25
N ALA A 552 -3.10 4.56 24.32
CA ALA A 552 -3.73 3.50 23.52
C ALA A 552 -3.75 2.13 24.23
N SER A 553 -3.83 2.11 25.56
CA SER A 553 -3.75 0.89 26.39
C SER A 553 -4.70 -0.25 26.00
N LYS A 554 -5.84 0.06 25.37
CA LYS A 554 -6.81 -0.93 24.85
C LYS A 554 -6.19 -1.88 23.81
N LEU A 555 -5.16 -1.43 23.08
CA LEU A 555 -4.51 -2.22 22.04
C LEU A 555 -3.49 -3.24 22.59
N LYS A 556 -3.05 -3.07 23.84
CA LYS A 556 -2.10 -3.98 24.52
C LYS A 556 -0.82 -4.25 23.70
N LEU A 557 -0.29 -3.22 23.02
CA LEU A 557 0.90 -3.33 22.18
C LEU A 557 2.18 -3.68 22.97
N GLY A 558 2.24 -3.31 24.26
CA GLY A 558 3.44 -3.46 25.08
C GLY A 558 4.50 -2.39 24.80
N PRO A 559 5.59 -2.37 25.59
CA PRO A 559 6.66 -1.37 25.45
C PRO A 559 7.62 -1.65 24.29
N SER A 560 7.75 -2.90 23.86
CA SER A 560 8.68 -3.33 22.81
C SER A 560 7.94 -4.03 21.69
N LEU A 561 8.25 -3.63 20.45
CA LEU A 561 7.61 -4.13 19.24
C LEU A 561 8.65 -4.63 18.26
N TRP A 562 8.25 -5.53 17.36
CA TRP A 562 9.01 -5.83 16.16
C TRP A 562 8.85 -4.68 15.17
N HIS A 563 9.95 -4.03 14.82
CA HIS A 563 10.01 -3.03 13.77
C HIS A 563 10.51 -3.67 12.49
N MET A 564 9.82 -3.37 11.39
CA MET A 564 10.12 -3.84 10.05
C MET A 564 10.25 -2.63 9.14
N HIS A 565 11.21 -2.62 8.24
CA HIS A 565 11.28 -1.54 7.25
C HIS A 565 9.99 -1.54 6.40
N PRO A 566 9.20 -0.45 6.36
CA PRO A 566 7.87 -0.45 5.76
C PRO A 566 7.83 -0.93 4.31
N ILE A 567 8.62 -0.31 3.42
CA ILE A 567 8.66 -0.66 1.99
C ILE A 567 9.31 -2.03 1.73
N MET A 568 10.42 -2.35 2.40
CA MET A 568 11.13 -3.61 2.20
C MET A 568 10.26 -4.81 2.59
N PHE A 569 9.62 -4.76 3.77
CA PHE A 569 8.75 -5.83 4.24
C PHE A 569 7.49 -5.96 3.39
N LEU A 570 6.71 -4.88 3.25
CA LEU A 570 5.43 -4.92 2.53
C LEU A 570 5.61 -5.21 1.04
N GLY A 571 6.70 -4.73 0.43
CA GLY A 571 7.03 -5.05 -0.95
C GLY A 571 7.35 -6.53 -1.19
N THR A 572 7.68 -7.31 -0.16
CA THR A 572 7.78 -8.76 -0.30
C THR A 572 6.44 -9.47 -0.31
N LEU A 573 5.40 -8.84 0.24
CA LEU A 573 4.04 -9.35 0.37
C LEU A 573 3.13 -8.83 -0.75
N LEU A 574 3.48 -7.69 -1.34
CA LEU A 574 3.01 -7.31 -2.67
C LEU A 574 3.30 -8.50 -3.58
N GLN A 575 2.26 -9.25 -3.91
CA GLN A 575 2.31 -10.16 -5.04
C GLN A 575 2.96 -9.33 -6.14
N ASN A 576 4.15 -9.73 -6.62
CA ASN A 576 4.59 -9.29 -7.93
C ASN A 576 3.36 -9.53 -8.77
N GLN A 577 2.63 -8.46 -9.12
CA GLN A 577 1.40 -8.61 -9.86
C GLN A 577 1.89 -9.29 -11.11
N LYS A 578 1.67 -10.60 -11.16
CA LYS A 578 1.98 -11.41 -12.32
C LYS A 578 1.31 -10.62 -13.41
N ASP A 579 2.07 -10.06 -14.35
CA ASP A 579 1.48 -9.15 -15.31
C ASP A 579 0.50 -10.00 -16.14
N TRP A 580 -0.75 -10.01 -15.71
CA TRP A 580 -1.77 -10.90 -16.23
C TRP A 580 -2.07 -10.53 -17.69
N ARG A 581 -1.72 -9.29 -18.10
CA ARG A 581 -1.74 -8.84 -19.49
C ARG A 581 -0.62 -9.51 -20.31
N ASN A 582 0.53 -9.74 -19.69
CA ASN A 582 1.75 -10.19 -20.36
C ASN A 582 2.24 -11.62 -20.03
N LEU A 583 1.33 -12.51 -19.66
CA LEU A 583 1.64 -13.93 -19.57
C LEU A 583 2.13 -14.51 -20.91
N SER A 584 3.08 -15.44 -20.85
CA SER A 584 3.33 -16.36 -21.96
C SER A 584 2.14 -17.30 -22.12
N ARG A 585 1.99 -17.91 -23.31
CA ARG A 585 0.91 -18.88 -23.57
C ARG A 585 0.90 -20.01 -22.55
N GLN A 586 2.08 -20.53 -22.19
CA GLN A 586 2.19 -21.64 -21.25
C GLN A 586 1.77 -21.22 -19.85
N GLU A 587 2.25 -20.08 -19.33
CA GLU A 587 1.89 -19.57 -18.00
C GLU A 587 0.41 -19.24 -17.85
N PHE A 588 -0.22 -18.75 -18.94
CA PHE A 588 -1.66 -18.54 -18.97
C PHE A 588 -2.40 -19.87 -18.84
N VAL A 589 -2.05 -20.87 -19.65
CA VAL A 589 -2.70 -22.18 -19.60
C VAL A 589 -2.47 -22.86 -18.24
N ASP A 590 -1.29 -22.70 -17.63
CA ASP A 590 -1.00 -23.24 -16.29
C ASP A 590 -1.95 -22.64 -15.24
N ALA A 591 -2.05 -21.30 -15.20
CA ALA A 591 -2.91 -20.61 -14.23
C ALA A 591 -4.39 -20.95 -14.43
N VAL A 592 -4.88 -20.94 -15.67
CA VAL A 592 -6.27 -21.27 -15.97
C VAL A 592 -6.59 -22.73 -15.68
N TYR A 593 -5.70 -23.67 -16.03
CA TYR A 593 -5.94 -25.09 -15.81
C TYR A 593 -6.00 -25.43 -14.33
N GLU A 594 -5.12 -24.85 -13.50
CA GLU A 594 -5.17 -25.03 -12.05
C GLU A 594 -6.50 -24.54 -11.46
N ALA A 595 -6.93 -23.32 -11.84
CA ALA A 595 -8.22 -22.77 -11.44
C ALA A 595 -9.39 -23.63 -11.93
N ALA A 596 -9.30 -24.16 -13.15
CA ALA A 596 -10.31 -25.02 -13.74
C ALA A 596 -10.41 -26.40 -13.05
N GLN A 597 -9.30 -26.95 -12.54
CA GLN A 597 -9.32 -28.19 -11.75
C GLN A 597 -10.05 -27.99 -10.42
N LYS A 598 -9.83 -26.86 -9.75
CA LYS A 598 -10.56 -26.48 -8.54
C LYS A 598 -12.05 -26.33 -8.83
N ASP A 599 -12.40 -25.64 -9.92
CA ASP A 599 -13.80 -25.50 -10.34
C ASP A 599 -14.42 -26.85 -10.67
N GLN A 600 -13.76 -27.72 -11.44
CA GLN A 600 -14.28 -29.04 -11.82
C GLN A 600 -14.77 -29.85 -10.61
N ALA A 601 -14.06 -29.81 -9.49
CA ALA A 601 -14.42 -30.53 -8.27
C ALA A 601 -15.78 -30.09 -7.69
N THR A 602 -16.22 -28.86 -7.98
CA THR A 602 -17.49 -28.29 -7.48
C THR A 602 -18.53 -28.14 -8.59
N SER A 603 -18.09 -27.88 -9.83
CA SER A 603 -18.93 -27.59 -10.97
C SER A 603 -19.34 -28.84 -11.74
N GLY A 604 -18.51 -29.88 -11.71
CA GLY A 604 -18.64 -31.05 -12.58
C GLY A 604 -18.24 -30.77 -14.04
N ILE A 605 -17.82 -29.55 -14.37
CA ILE A 605 -17.40 -29.18 -15.72
C ILE A 605 -15.96 -29.62 -15.91
N PRO A 606 -15.62 -30.40 -16.95
CA PRO A 606 -14.25 -30.87 -17.16
C PRO A 606 -13.25 -29.71 -17.26
N ALA A 607 -12.15 -29.75 -16.52
CA ALA A 607 -11.15 -28.69 -16.49
C ALA A 607 -10.57 -28.41 -17.90
N ALA A 608 -10.45 -29.45 -18.73
CA ALA A 608 -10.05 -29.34 -20.12
C ALA A 608 -10.98 -28.44 -20.95
N ILE A 609 -12.29 -28.51 -20.71
CA ILE A 609 -13.29 -27.67 -21.40
C ILE A 609 -13.17 -26.23 -20.95
N THR A 610 -13.15 -26.00 -19.64
CA THR A 610 -12.99 -24.66 -19.07
C THR A 610 -11.74 -23.99 -19.59
N THR A 611 -10.62 -24.72 -19.60
CA THR A 611 -9.33 -24.21 -20.09
C THR A 611 -9.34 -23.95 -21.59
N ALA A 612 -9.91 -24.86 -22.39
CA ALA A 612 -9.99 -24.68 -23.84
C ALA A 612 -10.87 -23.47 -24.22
N GLN A 613 -11.99 -23.28 -23.54
CA GLN A 613 -12.82 -22.09 -23.75
C GLN A 613 -12.07 -20.82 -23.36
N ALA A 614 -11.45 -20.78 -22.19
CA ALA A 614 -10.68 -19.61 -21.78
C ALA A 614 -9.56 -19.26 -22.78
N ILE A 615 -8.88 -20.26 -23.36
CA ILE A 615 -7.88 -20.05 -24.42
C ILE A 615 -8.50 -19.44 -25.67
N GLU A 616 -9.61 -20.01 -26.16
CA GLU A 616 -10.31 -19.57 -27.37
C GLU A 616 -10.86 -18.14 -27.21
N GLU A 617 -11.58 -17.88 -26.12
CA GLU A 617 -12.27 -16.61 -25.89
C GLU A 617 -11.28 -15.46 -25.60
N SER A 618 -10.21 -15.72 -24.86
CA SER A 618 -9.24 -14.69 -24.45
C SER A 618 -7.97 -14.63 -25.29
N TYR A 619 -7.80 -15.53 -26.26
CA TYR A 619 -6.56 -15.70 -27.02
C TYR A 619 -5.32 -15.81 -26.11
N TYR A 620 -5.29 -16.85 -25.26
CA TYR A 620 -4.24 -17.05 -24.24
C TYR A 620 -4.06 -15.83 -23.30
N GLY A 621 -5.16 -15.21 -22.88
CA GLY A 621 -5.17 -14.07 -21.98
C GLY A 621 -4.96 -12.70 -22.63
N LYS A 622 -4.54 -12.66 -23.91
CA LYS A 622 -4.17 -11.42 -24.62
C LYS A 622 -5.34 -10.51 -24.97
N LYS A 623 -6.57 -11.03 -24.94
CA LYS A 623 -7.81 -10.29 -25.21
C LYS A 623 -8.70 -10.13 -23.97
N VAL A 624 -8.21 -10.49 -22.79
CA VAL A 624 -8.94 -10.17 -21.55
C VAL A 624 -9.04 -8.65 -21.43
N MET A 625 -10.25 -8.18 -21.14
CA MET A 625 -10.55 -6.76 -21.16
C MET A 625 -9.73 -6.03 -20.09
N VAL A 626 -9.12 -4.94 -20.51
CA VAL A 626 -8.45 -3.97 -19.65
C VAL A 626 -9.29 -2.71 -19.67
N ASP A 627 -9.54 -2.13 -18.50
CA ASP A 627 -10.33 -0.90 -18.39
C ASP A 627 -9.65 0.24 -19.17
N ILE A 628 -10.44 0.95 -19.97
CA ILE A 628 -9.91 2.05 -20.79
C ILE A 628 -9.49 3.29 -19.99
N ASN A 629 -9.98 3.45 -18.76
CA ASN A 629 -9.78 4.66 -17.96
C ASN A 629 -8.63 4.52 -16.95
N ASN A 630 -8.48 3.34 -16.34
CA ASN A 630 -7.50 3.11 -15.27
C ASN A 630 -6.61 1.88 -15.51
N GLU A 631 -6.68 1.30 -16.70
CA GLU A 631 -5.96 0.09 -17.09
C GLU A 631 -6.21 -1.14 -16.19
N ARG A 632 -7.27 -1.18 -15.37
CA ARG A 632 -7.54 -2.36 -14.54
C ARG A 632 -7.75 -3.61 -15.40
N TYR A 633 -6.99 -4.68 -15.12
CA TYR A 633 -7.20 -5.98 -15.74
C TYR A 633 -8.47 -6.62 -15.17
N SER A 634 -9.40 -7.04 -16.02
CA SER A 634 -10.71 -7.55 -15.58
C SER A 634 -10.70 -9.00 -15.11
N PHE A 635 -9.66 -9.78 -15.42
CA PHE A 635 -9.64 -11.25 -15.28
C PHE A 635 -10.78 -11.98 -16.03
N ASN A 636 -11.55 -11.28 -16.85
CA ASN A 636 -12.71 -11.83 -17.54
C ASN A 636 -12.29 -12.68 -18.74
N LEU A 637 -12.14 -13.97 -18.50
CA LEU A 637 -11.65 -14.95 -19.47
C LEU A 637 -12.62 -15.19 -20.63
N PHE A 638 -13.92 -14.89 -20.44
CA PHE A 638 -15.00 -15.33 -21.32
C PHE A 638 -15.81 -14.19 -21.95
N GLY A 639 -15.35 -12.93 -21.85
CA GLY A 639 -16.06 -11.82 -22.48
C GLY A 639 -17.41 -11.47 -21.85
N ILE A 640 -17.63 -11.82 -20.57
CA ILE A 640 -18.95 -11.71 -19.93
C ILE A 640 -19.32 -10.25 -19.70
N LYS A 641 -20.48 -9.80 -20.21
CA LYS A 641 -21.01 -8.46 -19.93
C LYS A 641 -21.44 -8.31 -18.48
N ALA A 642 -21.23 -7.13 -17.90
CA ALA A 642 -21.57 -6.89 -16.50
C ALA A 642 -23.09 -6.88 -16.27
N LYS A 643 -23.55 -7.54 -15.20
CA LYS A 643 -24.95 -7.44 -14.73
C LYS A 643 -25.14 -6.16 -13.91
N ALA A 644 -26.39 -5.75 -13.73
CA ALA A 644 -26.71 -4.60 -12.87
C ALA A 644 -26.17 -4.82 -11.43
N GLY A 645 -25.35 -3.89 -10.94
CA GLY A 645 -24.74 -3.95 -9.61
C GLY A 645 -23.46 -4.79 -9.51
N GLN A 646 -23.01 -5.43 -10.61
CA GLN A 646 -21.74 -6.16 -10.65
C GLN A 646 -20.57 -5.20 -10.94
N ASP A 647 -19.40 -5.48 -10.38
CA ASP A 647 -18.16 -4.75 -10.70
C ASP A 647 -17.78 -4.94 -12.17
N TYR A 648 -17.18 -3.92 -12.79
CA TYR A 648 -16.99 -3.90 -14.24
C TYR A 648 -15.74 -3.12 -14.68
N VAL A 649 -15.32 -3.40 -15.92
CA VAL A 649 -14.42 -2.56 -16.70
C VAL A 649 -15.15 -2.04 -17.93
N GLU A 650 -14.76 -0.86 -18.40
CA GLU A 650 -15.21 -0.31 -19.68
C GLU A 650 -14.22 -0.66 -20.78
N ASN A 651 -14.70 -1.21 -21.89
CA ASN A 651 -13.85 -1.48 -23.05
C ASN A 651 -14.62 -1.33 -24.37
N TRP A 652 -13.89 -1.08 -25.44
CA TRP A 652 -14.43 -1.03 -26.78
C TRP A 652 -14.87 -2.41 -27.25
N THR A 653 -16.12 -2.51 -27.70
CA THR A 653 -16.68 -3.69 -28.38
C THR A 653 -17.25 -3.32 -29.74
N SER A 654 -17.47 -4.32 -30.59
CA SER A 654 -18.15 -4.15 -31.88
C SER A 654 -19.50 -4.85 -31.85
N GLU A 655 -20.57 -4.10 -32.08
CA GLU A 655 -21.94 -4.63 -32.14
C GLU A 655 -22.48 -4.50 -33.57
N PHE A 656 -23.38 -5.41 -33.96
CA PHE A 656 -24.12 -5.30 -35.21
C PHE A 656 -25.50 -4.71 -34.93
N ILE A 657 -25.68 -3.42 -35.25
CA ILE A 657 -26.98 -2.76 -35.16
C ILE A 657 -27.47 -2.52 -36.59
N ASN A 658 -28.66 -3.07 -36.93
CA ASN A 658 -29.26 -2.98 -38.27
C ASN A 658 -28.33 -3.46 -39.41
N GLY A 659 -27.60 -4.55 -39.18
CA GLY A 659 -26.69 -5.13 -40.17
C GLY A 659 -25.38 -4.37 -40.38
N ARG A 660 -25.14 -3.28 -39.63
CA ARG A 660 -23.88 -2.51 -39.66
C ARG A 660 -23.08 -2.76 -38.39
N LYS A 661 -21.79 -3.04 -38.56
CA LYS A 661 -20.84 -3.18 -37.45
C LYS A 661 -20.46 -1.79 -36.93
N ILE A 662 -20.84 -1.47 -35.70
CA ILE A 662 -20.49 -0.22 -35.02
C ILE A 662 -19.60 -0.50 -33.82
N LYS A 663 -18.70 0.43 -33.49
CA LYS A 663 -17.81 0.32 -32.33
C LYS A 663 -18.37 1.16 -31.19
N ILE A 664 -18.63 0.55 -30.05
CA ILE A 664 -19.21 1.19 -28.86
C ILE A 664 -18.38 0.86 -27.61
N ILE A 665 -18.48 1.67 -26.57
CA ILE A 665 -17.97 1.31 -25.24
C ILE A 665 -19.07 0.54 -24.52
N ASP A 666 -18.72 -0.60 -23.94
CA ASP A 666 -19.65 -1.43 -23.17
C ASP A 666 -19.01 -1.87 -21.84
N LYS A 667 -19.84 -2.35 -20.92
CA LYS A 667 -19.43 -2.77 -19.57
C LYS A 667 -19.27 -4.28 -19.51
N PHE A 668 -18.06 -4.71 -19.20
CA PHE A 668 -17.73 -6.12 -19.01
C PHE A 668 -17.48 -6.40 -17.55
N ALA A 669 -17.94 -7.56 -17.05
CA ALA A 669 -17.73 -7.96 -15.68
C ALA A 669 -16.23 -7.94 -15.33
N ALA A 670 -15.90 -7.41 -14.15
CA ALA A 670 -14.56 -7.43 -13.59
C ALA A 670 -14.53 -8.40 -12.41
N TYR A 671 -13.47 -9.19 -12.34
CA TYR A 671 -13.23 -10.16 -11.27
C TYR A 671 -11.89 -9.85 -10.59
N SER A 672 -11.64 -10.55 -9.48
CA SER A 672 -10.39 -10.45 -8.73
C SER A 672 -9.40 -11.56 -9.12
N SER A 673 -9.85 -12.60 -9.83
CA SER A 673 -9.03 -13.75 -10.23
C SER A 673 -9.63 -14.53 -11.42
N PHE A 674 -8.85 -15.46 -12.00
CA PHE A 674 -9.36 -16.42 -12.99
C PHE A 674 -10.38 -17.38 -12.38
N GLU A 675 -10.21 -17.78 -11.12
CA GLU A 675 -11.15 -18.62 -10.38
C GLU A 675 -12.54 -17.99 -10.33
N GLU A 676 -12.65 -16.69 -10.02
CA GLU A 676 -13.93 -15.99 -9.99
C GLU A 676 -14.57 -15.92 -11.39
N SER A 677 -13.78 -15.62 -12.42
CA SER A 677 -14.27 -15.61 -13.81
C SER A 677 -14.77 -17.00 -14.26
N ILE A 678 -14.05 -18.06 -13.89
CA ILE A 678 -14.43 -19.45 -14.16
C ILE A 678 -15.70 -19.82 -13.42
N ALA A 679 -15.81 -19.46 -12.14
CA ALA A 679 -16.97 -19.74 -11.33
C ALA A 679 -18.24 -19.04 -11.85
N ASP A 680 -18.16 -17.80 -12.33
CA ASP A 680 -19.32 -17.11 -12.92
C ASP A 680 -19.78 -17.77 -14.22
N ARG A 681 -18.85 -18.19 -15.09
CA ARG A 681 -19.18 -19.00 -16.29
C ARG A 681 -19.78 -20.35 -15.91
N ALA A 682 -19.21 -21.04 -14.91
CA ALA A 682 -19.73 -22.33 -14.44
C ALA A 682 -21.16 -22.20 -13.91
N ARG A 683 -21.44 -21.13 -13.16
CA ARG A 683 -22.78 -20.78 -12.67
C ARG A 683 -23.76 -20.58 -13.82
N PHE A 684 -23.39 -19.79 -14.84
CA PHE A 684 -24.22 -19.59 -16.03
C PHE A 684 -24.60 -20.91 -16.71
N LEU A 685 -23.63 -21.83 -16.88
CA LEU A 685 -23.89 -23.13 -17.49
C LEU A 685 -24.78 -24.02 -16.63
N LYS A 686 -24.60 -24.02 -15.30
CA LYS A 686 -25.41 -24.80 -14.36
C LYS A 686 -26.86 -24.30 -14.26
N GLU A 687 -27.05 -22.99 -14.18
CA GLU A 687 -28.38 -22.39 -13.98
C GLU A 687 -29.23 -22.41 -15.25
N ASN A 688 -28.57 -22.43 -16.42
CA ASN A 688 -29.27 -22.42 -17.70
C ASN A 688 -29.63 -23.85 -18.15
N LYS A 689 -30.92 -24.20 -18.01
CA LYS A 689 -31.50 -25.51 -18.39
C LYS A 689 -31.13 -25.99 -19.80
N ARG A 690 -30.81 -25.07 -20.72
CA ARG A 690 -30.30 -25.38 -22.06
C ARG A 690 -29.09 -26.33 -22.05
N TYR A 691 -28.22 -26.21 -21.04
CA TYR A 691 -26.97 -26.97 -20.94
C TYR A 691 -27.06 -28.15 -19.95
N ALA A 692 -28.23 -28.41 -19.35
CA ALA A 692 -28.39 -29.42 -18.30
C ALA A 692 -27.88 -30.82 -18.73
N SER A 693 -28.15 -31.23 -19.98
CA SER A 693 -27.70 -32.52 -20.51
C SER A 693 -26.18 -32.66 -20.62
N LEU A 694 -25.41 -31.57 -20.57
CA LEU A 694 -23.93 -31.64 -20.60
C LEU A 694 -23.37 -32.18 -19.29
N PHE A 695 -24.09 -32.02 -18.18
CA PHE A 695 -23.66 -32.49 -16.85
C PHE A 695 -23.87 -34.00 -16.64
N GLU A 696 -24.36 -34.72 -17.64
CA GLU A 696 -24.53 -36.19 -17.61
C GLU A 696 -23.24 -36.95 -18.01
N THR A 697 -22.19 -36.22 -18.42
CA THR A 697 -20.91 -36.77 -18.86
C THR A 697 -19.76 -35.92 -18.35
N ASP A 698 -18.61 -36.54 -18.08
CA ASP A 698 -17.34 -35.87 -17.78
C ASP A 698 -16.37 -35.86 -18.98
N ASP A 699 -16.75 -36.52 -20.08
CA ASP A 699 -15.99 -36.52 -21.34
C ASP A 699 -15.91 -35.11 -21.96
N PRO A 700 -14.70 -34.50 -22.03
CA PRO A 700 -14.54 -33.15 -22.55
C PRO A 700 -14.86 -33.04 -24.05
N ILE A 701 -14.69 -34.11 -24.85
CA ILE A 701 -15.02 -34.08 -26.28
C ILE A 701 -16.53 -34.02 -26.48
N LYS A 702 -17.30 -34.79 -25.69
CA LYS A 702 -18.77 -34.71 -25.71
C LYS A 702 -19.27 -33.35 -25.25
N TRP A 703 -18.65 -32.77 -24.22
CA TRP A 703 -18.94 -31.40 -23.79
C TRP A 703 -18.73 -30.38 -24.91
N ALA A 704 -17.63 -30.47 -25.66
CA ALA A 704 -17.35 -29.52 -26.74
C ALA A 704 -18.42 -29.58 -27.85
N HIS A 705 -18.82 -30.79 -28.26
CA HIS A 705 -19.91 -30.98 -29.22
C HIS A 705 -21.25 -30.48 -28.69
N GLY A 706 -21.56 -30.80 -27.42
CA GLY A 706 -22.80 -30.39 -26.80
C GLY A 706 -22.90 -28.87 -26.62
N LEU A 707 -21.81 -28.17 -26.26
CA LEU A 707 -21.80 -26.70 -26.23
C LEU A 707 -22.16 -26.09 -27.59
N GLN A 708 -21.64 -26.65 -28.68
CA GLN A 708 -21.99 -26.20 -30.03
C GLN A 708 -23.45 -26.50 -30.38
N GLU A 709 -23.92 -27.72 -30.14
CA GLU A 709 -25.31 -28.13 -30.41
C GLU A 709 -26.32 -27.27 -29.65
N LYS A 710 -26.01 -26.92 -28.40
CA LYS A 710 -26.83 -26.05 -27.57
C LYS A 710 -26.69 -24.56 -27.89
N GLY A 711 -25.87 -24.20 -28.88
CA GLY A 711 -25.73 -22.81 -29.34
C GLY A 711 -25.02 -21.90 -28.33
N TYR A 712 -23.97 -22.41 -27.67
CA TYR A 712 -23.09 -21.59 -26.82
C TYR A 712 -22.39 -20.50 -27.65
N ALA A 713 -21.97 -20.83 -28.87
CA ALA A 713 -21.35 -19.90 -29.82
C ALA A 713 -22.00 -20.00 -31.20
N THR A 714 -22.02 -18.90 -31.94
CA THR A 714 -22.51 -18.86 -33.34
C THR A 714 -21.49 -19.38 -34.35
N ASN A 715 -20.24 -19.63 -33.92
CA ASN A 715 -19.18 -20.17 -34.75
C ASN A 715 -19.47 -21.65 -35.11
N PRO A 716 -19.62 -22.02 -36.40
CA PRO A 716 -19.93 -23.38 -36.81
C PRO A 716 -18.80 -24.40 -36.53
N THR A 717 -17.58 -23.94 -36.23
CA THR A 717 -16.44 -24.81 -35.91
C THR A 717 -16.04 -24.74 -34.43
N TYR A 718 -16.89 -24.23 -33.54
CA TYR A 718 -16.56 -24.04 -32.13
C TYR A 718 -16.08 -25.32 -31.43
N ALA A 719 -16.84 -26.42 -31.53
CA ALA A 719 -16.46 -27.71 -30.94
C ALA A 719 -15.10 -28.20 -31.48
N LYS A 720 -14.90 -28.08 -32.80
CA LYS A 720 -13.65 -28.46 -33.47
C LYS A 720 -12.46 -27.64 -32.93
N ASN A 721 -12.63 -26.34 -32.71
CA ASN A 721 -11.59 -25.47 -32.16
C ASN A 721 -11.22 -25.87 -30.73
N LEU A 722 -12.21 -26.09 -29.85
CA LEU A 722 -11.96 -26.53 -28.48
C LEU A 722 -11.22 -27.89 -28.44
N ILE A 723 -11.65 -28.85 -29.25
CA ILE A 723 -10.99 -30.17 -29.37
C ILE A 723 -9.54 -30.03 -29.86
N ALA A 724 -9.29 -29.15 -30.82
CA ALA A 724 -7.93 -28.89 -31.30
C ALA A 724 -7.05 -28.27 -30.20
N ILE A 725 -7.57 -27.32 -29.42
CA ILE A 725 -6.87 -26.72 -28.28
C ILE A 725 -6.54 -27.78 -27.22
N MET A 726 -7.51 -28.62 -26.85
CA MET A 726 -7.32 -29.70 -25.87
C MET A 726 -6.25 -30.72 -26.30
N LYS A 727 -6.14 -30.98 -27.60
CA LYS A 727 -5.09 -31.85 -28.18
C LYS A 727 -3.76 -31.13 -28.45
N GLY A 728 -3.68 -29.82 -28.19
CA GLY A 728 -2.51 -28.99 -28.45
C GLY A 728 -1.34 -29.26 -27.52
N SER A 729 -0.13 -28.86 -27.94
CA SER A 729 1.11 -29.04 -27.15
C SER A 729 1.05 -28.39 -25.78
N TYR A 730 0.38 -27.24 -25.66
CA TYR A 730 0.18 -26.54 -24.39
C TYR A 730 -0.76 -27.26 -23.43
N MET A 731 -1.53 -28.28 -23.84
CA MET A 731 -2.41 -29.05 -22.96
C MET A 731 -1.85 -30.45 -22.66
N LYS A 732 -1.10 -31.04 -23.61
CA LYS A 732 -0.52 -32.40 -23.51
C LYS A 732 0.38 -32.64 -22.30
N SER A 733 1.04 -31.61 -21.76
CA SER A 733 1.89 -31.74 -20.57
C SER A 733 1.11 -32.05 -19.28
N ARG A 734 -0.22 -32.05 -19.30
CA ARG A 734 -1.10 -32.16 -18.12
C ARG A 734 -1.90 -33.48 -18.04
N GLY A 735 -1.47 -34.50 -18.76
CA GLY A 735 -2.02 -35.86 -18.63
C GLY A 735 -3.40 -36.08 -19.27
N LEU A 736 -3.91 -35.13 -20.05
CA LEU A 736 -5.07 -35.35 -20.94
C LEU A 736 -4.62 -36.28 -22.07
N LYS A 737 -5.05 -37.55 -21.99
CA LYS A 737 -4.80 -38.57 -23.02
C LYS A 737 -5.75 -38.41 -24.19
#